data_AF-A0AAW0PBE3-F1
#
_entry.id   AF-A0AAW0PBE3-F1
#
_cell.length_a   1.000
_cell.length_b   1.000
_cell.length_c   1.000
_cell.angle_alpha   90.00
_cell.angle_beta   90.00
_cell.angle_gamma   90.00
#
_symmetry.space_group_name_H-M   'P 1'
#
loop_
_entity.id
_entity.type
_entity.pdbx_description
1 polymer ?
#
loop_
_entity_poly.entity_id
_entity_poly.type
_entity_poly.pdbx_seq_one_letter_code
_entity_poly.pdbx_strand_id
1 'polypeptide(L)'
;MFTDFLSFMVLFNFIIPVSMYVTVEMQKFLGSFFITWDKDFYDNEIKEGALVNTSDLNEELGQVEYVFTDKTGTLTQNNMEFIECCIDGFQYKHQDASSELDGFCVTDGPVSKLHQKAGREKEELFLRALCLCHTVQVKESTEQCPDQVDGMSNEVDCLGIDGALSHPQERRGFIASSPDEIALVKGAMRYGFTFLGLESKSMKILNRSNVVEKYELLHVLNFDPVRRRMSVIVRASSGDTLLFCKGADSSIFPRVRKEEVDRIRLHVERNATDGYRTLCVAYKLLSAEEYTQADAELREARLALQDREEKLMAVYNQVETGMSLIGATAVEDRLQEEAAETMEALQGAGMKVWVLTGDKMETAKSTCYACRLFQKNTELLELTVRTLDDKDRAREDKLHELLLEYHKKAVQDAPPVKAGVTRSWSSASQDYGFIVDGASLSMILNSSPESSNSRYKNLFLQICQNCTAVLCCRMAPLQKAQIVKMVKNSKGSPITLSIGDGANDVSMILEAHVGIGIKGKEGRQAVRNSDYALPKLKHLKKLLLAHGHLYYVRIAHLVQYFFYKNLCFILPQFLYQFFCGYSQQPLYDAAYLTMYNICFTSMPILAYSLLEQHICIEVLLDNATLYREIAKNAMLRWRPFLYWTVLGLFHGLLFFFGVWYLFHNPALQDNGQVFGNWSYGTIVFTVLVFTVTLKLALDTRHWTWINHFVIWGSLAFYVFFSFFWGGIIWPFLRQQRLYFVFANMLSSVSAWLVIILLILLSLLPEILLVVFRKPRGPHSRQSLPVFYLLLSSSPTVTIHFPIPMSSSSLKYSLVSMCSTAAKMLSCLLPWHVLLMTAAPPSTKRTCMKFNAELQHYQTEREREREREGVRGGAGQQCPDGVLFA
;
A
#
# COMPACT_ATOMS: atom_id res chain seq x y z
N MET A 1 14.24 46.19 29.71
CA MET A 1 12.89 45.67 29.37
C MET A 1 12.86 44.95 28.02
N PHE A 2 13.03 45.62 26.87
CA PHE A 2 12.99 44.94 25.57
C PHE A 2 14.16 43.96 25.37
N THR A 3 15.37 44.34 25.80
CA THR A 3 16.55 43.46 25.83
C THR A 3 16.32 42.23 26.72
N ASP A 4 15.71 42.43 27.89
CA ASP A 4 15.43 41.35 28.83
C ASP A 4 14.39 40.38 28.29
N PHE A 5 13.35 40.90 27.63
CA PHE A 5 12.36 40.10 26.93
C PHE A 5 13.01 39.23 25.84
N LEU A 6 13.92 39.80 25.03
CA LEU A 6 14.66 39.03 24.02
C LEU A 6 15.56 37.96 24.65
N SER A 7 16.26 38.29 25.73
CA SER A 7 17.09 37.31 26.45
C SER A 7 16.26 36.15 27.03
N PHE A 8 15.08 36.43 27.57
CA PHE A 8 14.15 35.37 28.01
C PHE A 8 13.63 34.54 26.84
N MET A 9 13.34 35.16 25.69
CA MET A 9 12.97 34.44 24.47
C MET A 9 14.08 33.47 24.04
N VAL A 10 15.35 33.90 24.06
CA VAL A 10 16.49 33.03 23.72
C VAL A 10 16.62 31.89 24.74
N LEU A 11 16.45 32.18 26.03
CA LEU A 11 16.52 31.19 27.10
C LEU A 11 15.43 30.12 26.96
N PHE A 12 14.22 30.53 26.57
CA PHE A 12 13.05 29.65 26.44
C PHE A 12 12.80 29.13 25.01
N ASN A 13 13.71 29.41 24.07
CA ASN A 13 13.59 28.94 22.68
C ASN A 13 13.46 27.40 22.57
N PHE A 14 14.01 26.67 23.54
CA PHE A 14 13.91 25.21 23.63
C PHE A 14 12.47 24.68 23.84
N ILE A 15 11.47 25.55 24.10
CA ILE A 15 10.05 25.16 24.04
C ILE A 15 9.69 24.64 22.64
N ILE A 16 10.21 25.28 21.58
CA ILE A 16 9.96 24.90 20.20
C ILE A 16 11.11 23.97 19.74
N PRO A 17 10.85 22.66 19.59
CA PRO A 17 11.93 21.71 19.36
C PRO A 17 12.37 21.71 17.89
N VAL A 18 13.38 22.52 17.55
CA VAL A 18 13.98 22.53 16.19
C VAL A 18 14.51 21.13 15.80
N SER A 19 15.03 20.38 16.78
CA SER A 19 15.51 18.99 16.59
C SER A 19 14.42 17.98 16.23
N MET A 20 13.14 18.30 16.46
CA MET A 20 12.02 17.43 16.09
C MET A 20 11.97 17.26 14.57
N TYR A 21 12.08 18.34 13.80
CA TYR A 21 12.02 18.28 12.34
C TYR A 21 13.10 17.35 11.77
N VAL A 22 14.35 17.52 12.21
CA VAL A 22 15.46 16.66 11.77
C VAL A 22 15.21 15.19 12.11
N THR A 23 14.69 14.91 13.31
CA THR A 23 14.42 13.52 13.73
C THR A 23 13.25 12.90 12.96
N VAL A 24 12.21 13.68 12.66
CA VAL A 24 11.07 13.26 11.83
C VAL A 24 11.53 12.96 10.41
N GLU A 25 12.37 13.82 9.81
CA GLU A 25 12.92 13.57 8.47
C GLU A 25 13.84 12.34 8.43
N MET A 26 14.69 12.16 9.45
CA MET A 26 15.50 10.94 9.58
C MET A 26 14.63 9.69 9.69
N GLN A 27 13.54 9.76 10.47
CA GLN A 27 12.56 8.67 10.59
C GLN A 27 11.91 8.35 9.24
N LYS A 28 11.49 9.37 8.49
CA LYS A 28 10.84 9.22 7.18
C LYS A 28 11.79 8.62 6.16
N PHE A 29 13.01 9.15 6.07
CA PHE A 29 14.03 8.68 5.16
C PHE A 29 14.48 7.26 5.47
N LEU A 30 14.81 6.94 6.72
CA LEU A 30 15.20 5.57 7.10
C LEU A 30 14.01 4.61 7.03
N GLY A 31 12.80 5.13 7.27
CA GLY A 31 11.54 4.42 7.11
C GLY A 31 11.35 3.87 5.71
N SER A 32 11.67 4.62 4.65
CA SER A 32 11.44 4.21 3.26
C SER A 32 12.24 2.97 2.85
N PHE A 33 13.43 2.74 3.45
CA PHE A 33 14.22 1.54 3.21
C PHE A 33 13.52 0.28 3.71
N PHE A 34 12.74 0.34 4.80
CA PHE A 34 11.99 -0.82 5.27
C PHE A 34 10.92 -1.28 4.27
N ILE A 35 10.35 -0.36 3.49
CA ILE A 35 9.44 -0.72 2.39
C ILE A 35 10.24 -1.32 1.24
N THR A 36 11.37 -0.70 0.87
CA THR A 36 12.18 -1.12 -0.29
C THR A 36 12.84 -2.50 -0.09
N TRP A 37 13.22 -2.82 1.15
CA TRP A 37 13.87 -4.09 1.51
C TRP A 37 12.90 -5.19 1.97
N ASP A 38 11.60 -4.91 1.96
CA ASP A 38 10.59 -5.91 2.34
C ASP A 38 10.49 -6.98 1.24
N LYS A 39 10.82 -8.23 1.61
CA LYS A 39 10.79 -9.37 0.68
C LYS A 39 9.38 -9.67 0.17
N ASP A 40 8.35 -9.33 0.94
CA ASP A 40 6.97 -9.59 0.54
C ASP A 40 6.50 -8.66 -0.57
N PHE A 41 7.27 -7.61 -0.90
CA PHE A 41 7.05 -6.77 -2.07
C PHE A 41 7.87 -7.20 -3.29
N TYR A 42 8.67 -8.26 -3.19
CA TYR A 42 9.44 -8.76 -4.32
C TYR A 42 8.59 -9.61 -5.24
N ASP A 43 8.56 -9.25 -6.53
CA ASP A 43 7.89 -10.05 -7.54
C ASP A 43 8.89 -10.90 -8.33
N ASN A 44 8.65 -12.21 -8.37
CA ASN A 44 9.54 -13.17 -9.02
C ASN A 44 9.51 -13.07 -10.56
N GLU A 45 8.42 -12.60 -11.15
CA GLU A 45 8.29 -12.45 -12.61
C GLU A 45 9.09 -11.26 -13.12
N ILE A 46 8.92 -10.09 -12.48
CA ILE A 46 9.60 -8.85 -12.87
C ILE A 46 11.03 -8.78 -12.29
N LYS A 47 11.34 -9.59 -11.27
CA LYS A 47 12.61 -9.60 -10.51
C LYS A 47 12.94 -8.26 -9.84
N GLU A 48 11.92 -7.48 -9.51
CA GLU A 48 12.05 -6.20 -8.82
C GLU A 48 11.10 -6.12 -7.62
N GLY A 49 11.53 -5.41 -6.57
CA GLY A 49 10.70 -5.10 -5.40
C GLY A 49 9.96 -3.76 -5.50
N ALA A 50 9.34 -3.34 -4.40
CA ALA A 50 8.79 -1.99 -4.27
C ALA A 50 9.90 -0.93 -4.30
N LEU A 51 9.58 0.27 -4.78
CA LEU A 51 10.45 1.43 -4.78
C LEU A 51 9.74 2.62 -4.14
N VAL A 52 10.46 3.38 -3.32
CA VAL A 52 9.97 4.63 -2.72
C VAL A 52 10.69 5.79 -3.39
N ASN A 53 9.95 6.63 -4.12
CA ASN A 53 10.49 7.83 -4.77
C ASN A 53 10.44 9.05 -3.83
N THR A 54 9.40 9.14 -2.98
CA THR A 54 9.19 10.24 -2.04
C THR A 54 9.22 9.72 -0.60
N SER A 55 10.11 10.22 0.25
CA SER A 55 10.21 9.83 1.67
C SER A 55 9.17 10.50 2.57
N ASP A 56 8.62 11.63 2.13
CA ASP A 56 7.99 12.59 3.03
C ASP A 56 6.55 12.23 3.40
N LEU A 57 5.98 11.22 2.75
CA LEU A 57 4.56 10.86 2.76
C LEU A 57 4.27 9.55 3.51
N ASN A 58 5.25 8.95 4.18
CA ASN A 58 5.12 7.63 4.80
C ASN A 58 3.98 7.58 5.84
N GLU A 59 3.74 8.65 6.60
CA GLU A 59 2.63 8.74 7.55
C GLU A 59 1.26 8.91 6.89
N GLU A 60 1.21 9.50 5.69
CA GLU A 60 -0.05 9.75 4.98
C GLU A 60 -0.67 8.45 4.47
N LEU A 61 0.15 7.43 4.20
CA LEU A 61 -0.29 6.07 3.89
C LEU A 61 -1.22 5.48 4.96
N GLY A 62 -1.06 5.88 6.22
CA GLY A 62 -1.93 5.47 7.34
C GLY A 62 -3.19 6.30 7.50
N GLN A 63 -3.42 7.31 6.64
CA GLN A 63 -4.54 8.25 6.74
C GLN A 63 -5.40 8.34 5.48
N VAL A 64 -5.09 7.54 4.44
CA VAL A 64 -5.86 7.43 3.20
C VAL A 64 -7.32 7.09 3.49
N GLU A 65 -8.25 7.88 2.92
CA GLU A 65 -9.70 7.66 3.01
C GLU A 65 -10.32 7.30 1.65
N TYR A 66 -9.78 7.83 0.56
CA TYR A 66 -10.25 7.57 -0.81
C TYR A 66 -9.12 6.96 -1.63
N VAL A 67 -9.43 5.90 -2.37
CA VAL A 67 -8.52 5.23 -3.30
C VAL A 67 -9.11 5.33 -4.69
N PHE A 68 -8.43 6.02 -5.59
CA PHE A 68 -8.76 6.10 -7.01
C PHE A 68 -7.90 5.09 -7.77
N THR A 69 -8.53 4.14 -8.47
CA THR A 69 -7.81 3.12 -9.23
C THR A 69 -8.20 3.16 -10.70
N ASP A 70 -7.24 2.98 -11.60
CA ASP A 70 -7.56 2.60 -12.98
C ASP A 70 -7.96 1.13 -13.06
N LYS A 71 -8.63 0.75 -14.16
CA LYS A 71 -9.06 -0.62 -14.43
C LYS A 71 -8.00 -1.41 -15.19
N THR A 72 -7.52 -0.88 -16.31
CA THR A 72 -6.65 -1.61 -17.24
C THR A 72 -5.23 -1.56 -16.71
N GLY A 73 -4.53 -2.68 -16.67
CA GLY A 73 -3.13 -2.74 -16.21
C GLY A 73 -2.91 -2.55 -14.70
N THR A 74 -3.92 -2.04 -13.97
CA THR A 74 -3.93 -1.93 -12.51
C THR A 74 -4.80 -3.01 -11.85
N LEU A 75 -6.11 -3.04 -12.11
CA LEU A 75 -6.98 -4.14 -11.64
C LEU A 75 -6.80 -5.40 -12.49
N THR A 76 -6.52 -5.22 -13.77
CA THR A 76 -6.24 -6.29 -14.73
C THR A 76 -4.76 -6.42 -15.03
N GLN A 77 -4.34 -7.58 -15.53
CA GLN A 77 -2.95 -7.86 -15.92
C GLN A 77 -2.60 -7.33 -17.31
N ASN A 78 -3.60 -6.80 -18.05
CA ASN A 78 -3.49 -6.48 -19.47
C ASN A 78 -2.99 -7.68 -20.30
N ASN A 79 -3.39 -8.88 -19.88
CA ASN A 79 -3.12 -10.14 -20.55
C ASN A 79 -4.44 -10.63 -21.15
N MET A 80 -4.56 -10.42 -22.46
CA MET A 80 -5.77 -10.66 -23.21
C MET A 80 -5.87 -12.13 -23.62
N GLU A 81 -6.99 -12.77 -23.32
CA GLU A 81 -7.25 -14.15 -23.71
C GLU A 81 -8.52 -14.29 -24.54
N PHE A 82 -8.44 -15.06 -25.63
CA PHE A 82 -9.60 -15.41 -26.43
C PHE A 82 -10.42 -16.48 -25.72
N ILE A 83 -11.64 -16.13 -25.30
CA ILE A 83 -12.55 -17.03 -24.57
C ILE A 83 -13.53 -17.69 -25.53
N GLU A 84 -14.22 -16.88 -26.33
CA GLU A 84 -15.30 -17.36 -27.18
C GLU A 84 -15.53 -16.48 -28.41
N CYS A 85 -16.28 -17.00 -29.37
CA CYS A 85 -16.79 -16.25 -30.50
C CYS A 85 -18.22 -16.64 -30.86
N CYS A 86 -18.90 -15.75 -31.56
CA CYS A 86 -20.20 -15.98 -32.17
C CYS A 86 -20.03 -15.87 -33.70
N ILE A 87 -20.37 -16.91 -34.44
CA ILE A 87 -20.27 -16.95 -35.91
C ILE A 87 -21.67 -17.20 -36.48
N ASP A 88 -22.16 -16.26 -37.30
CA ASP A 88 -23.51 -16.31 -37.89
C ASP A 88 -24.67 -16.52 -36.88
N GLY A 89 -24.48 -16.13 -35.62
CA GLY A 89 -25.44 -16.31 -34.54
C GLY A 89 -25.23 -17.57 -33.68
N PHE A 90 -24.25 -18.43 -34.01
CA PHE A 90 -23.89 -19.61 -33.25
C PHE A 90 -22.70 -19.33 -32.33
N GLN A 91 -22.81 -19.69 -31.05
CA GLN A 91 -21.77 -19.47 -30.05
C GLN A 91 -20.77 -20.63 -30.01
N TYR A 92 -19.49 -20.29 -29.90
CA TYR A 92 -18.36 -21.21 -29.81
C TYR A 92 -17.54 -20.83 -28.57
N LYS A 93 -17.57 -21.69 -27.55
CA LYS A 93 -16.75 -21.56 -26.35
C LYS A 93 -15.58 -22.54 -26.41
N HIS A 94 -14.40 -22.09 -26.01
CA HIS A 94 -13.29 -22.99 -25.76
C HIS A 94 -13.54 -23.70 -24.41
N GLN A 95 -13.57 -25.04 -24.40
CA GLN A 95 -13.53 -25.83 -23.16
C GLN A 95 -12.09 -26.28 -22.93
N ASP A 96 -11.57 -26.05 -21.71
CA ASP A 96 -10.32 -26.65 -21.26
C ASP A 96 -10.48 -28.19 -21.27
N ALA A 97 -9.48 -28.87 -21.82
CA ALA A 97 -9.48 -30.32 -22.10
C ALA A 97 -9.42 -31.23 -20.85
N SER A 98 -10.00 -30.82 -19.71
CA SER A 98 -10.10 -31.64 -18.48
C SER A 98 -11.44 -32.34 -18.30
N SER A 99 -12.35 -32.25 -19.28
CA SER A 99 -13.56 -33.06 -19.35
C SER A 99 -13.64 -33.75 -20.71
N GLU A 100 -13.08 -34.96 -20.78
CA GLU A 100 -13.31 -35.88 -21.89
C GLU A 100 -14.78 -36.33 -21.89
N LEU A 101 -15.57 -35.81 -22.84
CA LEU A 101 -16.58 -36.54 -23.60
C LEU A 101 -17.18 -35.62 -24.67
N ASP A 102 -16.90 -35.96 -25.93
CA ASP A 102 -17.47 -35.47 -27.19
C ASP A 102 -17.32 -33.98 -27.56
N GLY A 103 -16.82 -33.77 -28.78
CA GLY A 103 -16.58 -32.46 -29.36
C GLY A 103 -17.85 -31.60 -29.49
N PHE A 104 -17.66 -30.29 -29.35
CA PHE A 104 -18.68 -29.24 -29.51
C PHE A 104 -19.91 -29.41 -28.61
N CYS A 105 -19.89 -28.80 -27.43
CA CYS A 105 -21.11 -28.47 -26.69
C CYS A 105 -21.30 -26.95 -26.59
N VAL A 106 -22.45 -26.49 -27.08
CA VAL A 106 -23.00 -25.13 -26.93
C VAL A 106 -24.01 -25.15 -25.78
N THR A 107 -23.89 -24.25 -24.81
CA THR A 107 -24.89 -23.97 -23.75
C THR A 107 -24.90 -22.46 -23.52
N ASP A 108 -25.99 -21.67 -23.58
CA ASP A 108 -27.39 -21.89 -23.21
C ASP A 108 -28.34 -21.09 -24.13
N GLY A 109 -29.40 -21.75 -24.61
CA GLY A 109 -30.58 -21.15 -25.25
C GLY A 109 -31.74 -22.18 -25.30
N PRO A 110 -33.02 -21.75 -25.29
CA PRO A 110 -34.15 -22.64 -25.07
C PRO A 110 -34.27 -23.72 -26.17
N VAL A 111 -34.53 -24.92 -25.69
CA VAL A 111 -34.68 -26.19 -26.42
C VAL A 111 -35.67 -26.07 -27.58
N SER A 112 -35.18 -26.11 -28.83
CA SER A 112 -35.83 -26.82 -29.96
C SER A 112 -35.06 -26.87 -31.31
N LYS A 113 -33.73 -26.68 -31.39
CA LYS A 113 -32.92 -27.00 -32.60
C LYS A 113 -31.48 -27.39 -32.22
N LEU A 114 -31.28 -28.66 -31.87
CA LEU A 114 -30.10 -29.16 -31.16
C LEU A 114 -28.83 -29.41 -32.01
N HIS A 115 -28.76 -29.06 -33.29
CA HIS A 115 -27.57 -29.31 -34.15
C HIS A 115 -27.48 -28.30 -35.29
N GLN A 116 -27.22 -27.03 -34.98
CA GLN A 116 -26.89 -26.06 -36.02
C GLN A 116 -25.53 -25.43 -35.69
N LYS A 117 -24.52 -25.77 -36.50
CA LYS A 117 -23.26 -25.04 -36.57
C LYS A 117 -23.39 -24.01 -37.69
N ALA A 118 -22.59 -22.95 -37.65
CA ALA A 118 -22.42 -22.13 -38.84
C ALA A 118 -21.94 -23.04 -39.99
N GLY A 119 -22.35 -22.74 -41.22
CA GLY A 119 -21.83 -23.47 -42.39
C GLY A 119 -20.30 -23.46 -42.37
N ARG A 120 -19.65 -24.59 -42.70
CA ARG A 120 -18.18 -24.74 -42.65
C ARG A 120 -17.45 -23.61 -43.38
N GLU A 121 -18.01 -23.14 -44.49
CA GLU A 121 -17.49 -22.00 -45.25
C GLU A 121 -17.44 -20.70 -44.43
N LYS A 122 -18.47 -20.42 -43.61
CA LYS A 122 -18.51 -19.22 -42.75
C LYS A 122 -17.54 -19.33 -41.57
N GLU A 123 -17.38 -20.51 -40.99
CA GLU A 123 -16.36 -20.74 -39.95
C GLU A 123 -14.95 -20.51 -40.49
N GLU A 124 -14.62 -21.11 -41.65
CA GLU A 124 -13.31 -20.94 -42.29
C GLU A 124 -13.10 -19.48 -42.71
N LEU A 125 -14.12 -18.80 -43.23
CA LEU A 125 -14.05 -17.37 -43.57
C LEU A 125 -13.80 -16.50 -42.33
N PHE A 126 -14.45 -16.79 -41.20
CA PHE A 126 -14.25 -16.07 -39.95
C PHE A 126 -12.82 -16.23 -39.42
N LEU A 127 -12.31 -17.47 -39.40
CA LEU A 127 -10.94 -17.75 -38.93
C LEU A 127 -9.89 -17.16 -39.87
N ARG A 128 -10.12 -17.20 -41.20
CA ARG A 128 -9.30 -16.46 -42.18
C ARG A 128 -9.31 -14.96 -41.90
N ALA A 129 -10.47 -14.38 -41.62
CA ALA A 129 -10.58 -12.95 -41.30
C ALA A 129 -9.76 -12.58 -40.04
N LEU A 130 -9.77 -13.43 -39.01
CA LEU A 130 -8.95 -13.23 -37.81
C LEU A 130 -7.45 -13.33 -38.08
N CYS A 131 -7.01 -14.25 -38.94
CA CYS A 131 -5.60 -14.42 -39.34
C CYS A 131 -5.10 -13.43 -40.40
N LEU A 132 -5.99 -12.71 -41.10
CA LEU A 132 -5.63 -11.76 -42.15
C LEU A 132 -5.76 -10.30 -41.70
N CYS A 133 -6.79 -9.99 -40.92
CA CYS A 133 -7.06 -8.61 -40.50
C CYS A 133 -6.31 -8.27 -39.21
N HIS A 134 -4.99 -8.20 -39.26
CA HIS A 134 -4.16 -7.79 -38.11
C HIS A 134 -2.80 -7.23 -38.53
N THR A 135 -2.08 -6.64 -37.57
CA THR A 135 -0.69 -6.17 -37.75
C THR A 135 0.36 -7.04 -37.04
N VAL A 136 -0.04 -8.21 -36.54
CA VAL A 136 0.84 -9.17 -35.85
C VAL A 136 1.98 -9.62 -36.76
N GLN A 137 3.20 -9.60 -36.21
CA GLN A 137 4.41 -10.18 -36.80
C GLN A 137 4.79 -11.46 -36.07
N VAL A 138 5.27 -12.45 -36.83
CA VAL A 138 5.75 -13.72 -36.27
C VAL A 138 7.24 -13.58 -35.99
N LYS A 139 7.63 -13.85 -34.75
CA LYS A 139 9.04 -13.98 -34.37
C LYS A 139 9.46 -15.41 -34.66
N GLU A 140 10.35 -15.59 -35.62
CA GLU A 140 11.02 -16.88 -35.80
C GLU A 140 11.92 -17.12 -34.59
N SER A 141 11.70 -18.22 -33.88
CA SER A 141 12.61 -18.67 -32.82
C SER A 141 13.87 -19.20 -33.48
N THR A 142 14.88 -18.34 -33.66
CA THR A 142 16.24 -18.74 -34.03
C THR A 142 16.92 -19.40 -32.82
N GLU A 143 16.39 -20.54 -32.38
CA GLU A 143 17.20 -21.54 -31.69
C GLU A 143 17.71 -22.51 -32.76
N GLN A 144 18.62 -22.01 -33.59
CA GLN A 144 19.58 -22.88 -34.24
C GLN A 144 20.57 -23.30 -33.15
N CYS A 145 20.62 -24.60 -32.87
CA CYS A 145 21.67 -25.20 -32.04
C CYS A 145 23.03 -24.68 -32.54
N PRO A 146 23.82 -23.97 -31.70
CA PRO A 146 25.17 -23.62 -32.07
C PRO A 146 26.01 -24.90 -32.07
N ASP A 147 26.79 -25.03 -33.14
CA ASP A 147 27.83 -26.01 -33.43
C ASP A 147 28.36 -26.86 -32.26
N GLN A 148 28.39 -28.18 -32.52
CA GLN A 148 29.20 -29.14 -31.79
C GLN A 148 30.68 -28.71 -31.80
N VAL A 149 31.21 -28.30 -30.65
CA VAL A 149 32.64 -28.45 -30.32
C VAL A 149 32.80 -28.75 -28.83
N ASP A 150 33.30 -29.96 -28.56
CA ASP A 150 33.99 -30.49 -27.38
C ASP A 150 33.69 -29.98 -25.95
N GLY A 151 33.29 -30.94 -25.10
CA GLY A 151 33.77 -30.97 -23.72
C GLY A 151 32.74 -31.21 -22.61
N MET A 152 32.60 -32.49 -22.24
CA MET A 152 32.22 -33.01 -20.91
C MET A 152 30.83 -32.67 -20.33
N SER A 153 30.03 -33.73 -20.26
CA SER A 153 28.77 -33.94 -19.54
C SER A 153 28.55 -33.13 -18.25
N ASN A 154 27.43 -32.43 -18.19
CA ASN A 154 26.65 -32.21 -16.97
C ASN A 154 25.15 -32.25 -17.32
N GLU A 155 24.59 -33.45 -17.29
CA GLU A 155 23.15 -33.70 -17.25
C GLU A 155 22.65 -33.50 -15.81
N VAL A 156 22.23 -32.30 -15.42
CA VAL A 156 21.29 -32.09 -14.29
C VAL A 156 20.54 -30.77 -14.53
N ASP A 157 19.24 -30.77 -14.22
CA ASP A 157 18.29 -29.65 -14.20
C ASP A 157 17.57 -29.26 -15.49
N CYS A 158 16.69 -30.16 -15.93
CA CYS A 158 15.41 -29.82 -16.55
C CYS A 158 14.33 -30.87 -16.19
N LEU A 159 13.98 -30.97 -14.91
CA LEU A 159 12.80 -31.68 -14.42
C LEU A 159 11.95 -30.71 -13.60
N GLY A 160 11.32 -29.77 -14.30
CA GLY A 160 10.17 -29.03 -13.80
C GLY A 160 8.91 -29.84 -14.07
N ILE A 161 8.27 -30.28 -13.00
CA ILE A 161 7.03 -31.04 -12.96
C ILE A 161 5.89 -30.15 -13.49
N ASP A 162 5.44 -30.44 -14.70
CA ASP A 162 4.02 -30.51 -15.08
C ASP A 162 3.91 -31.12 -16.48
N GLY A 163 3.54 -32.40 -16.51
CA GLY A 163 3.39 -33.18 -17.72
C GLY A 163 2.11 -32.82 -18.47
N ALA A 164 2.21 -31.88 -19.42
CA ALA A 164 1.33 -31.80 -20.57
C ALA A 164 2.21 -31.78 -21.82
N LEU A 165 2.02 -32.75 -22.72
CA LEU A 165 2.69 -32.79 -24.02
C LEU A 165 2.31 -31.52 -24.82
N SER A 166 3.11 -30.46 -24.74
CA SER A 166 2.94 -29.27 -25.57
C SER A 166 3.25 -29.62 -27.03
N HIS A 167 2.25 -29.51 -27.91
CA HIS A 167 2.42 -29.67 -29.35
C HIS A 167 3.49 -28.68 -29.89
N PRO A 168 4.30 -29.04 -30.90
CA PRO A 168 5.38 -28.20 -31.46
C PRO A 168 4.94 -26.81 -31.99
N GLN A 169 3.63 -26.57 -32.15
CA GLN A 169 3.06 -25.35 -32.70
C GLN A 169 2.96 -24.19 -31.68
N GLU A 170 2.99 -24.46 -30.37
CA GLU A 170 2.82 -23.41 -29.34
C GLU A 170 4.07 -22.55 -29.07
N ARG A 171 5.23 -22.89 -29.64
CA ARG A 171 6.48 -22.13 -29.43
C ARG A 171 6.67 -20.91 -30.35
N ARG A 172 5.71 -20.56 -31.20
CA ARG A 172 5.82 -19.36 -32.07
C ARG A 172 5.50 -18.10 -31.27
N GLY A 173 6.48 -17.19 -31.20
CA GLY A 173 6.29 -15.87 -30.63
C GLY A 173 5.52 -14.95 -31.58
N PHE A 174 4.46 -14.32 -31.11
CA PHE A 174 3.72 -13.28 -31.85
C PHE A 174 4.00 -11.91 -31.22
N ILE A 175 4.27 -10.91 -32.04
CA ILE A 175 4.49 -9.52 -31.62
C ILE A 175 3.49 -8.64 -32.35
N ALA A 176 2.80 -7.76 -31.61
CA ALA A 176 1.85 -6.82 -32.18
C ALA A 176 1.84 -5.51 -31.38
N SER A 177 1.21 -4.48 -31.95
CA SER A 177 1.00 -3.19 -31.29
C SER A 177 -0.08 -3.23 -30.22
N SER A 178 -1.02 -4.18 -30.28
CA SER A 178 -2.06 -4.39 -29.28
C SER A 178 -2.13 -5.85 -28.84
N PRO A 179 -2.25 -6.13 -27.52
CA PRO A 179 -2.39 -7.48 -27.00
C PRO A 179 -3.69 -8.16 -27.46
N ASP A 180 -4.73 -7.37 -27.77
CA ASP A 180 -5.99 -7.90 -28.30
C ASP A 180 -5.76 -8.67 -29.62
N GLU A 181 -4.89 -8.17 -30.51
CA GLU A 181 -4.58 -8.84 -31.77
C GLU A 181 -3.84 -10.15 -31.58
N ILE A 182 -2.92 -10.19 -30.60
CA ILE A 182 -2.18 -11.41 -30.26
C ILE A 182 -3.15 -12.47 -29.74
N ALA A 183 -4.09 -12.08 -28.87
CA ALA A 183 -5.12 -12.96 -28.35
C ALA A 183 -5.99 -13.55 -29.47
N LEU A 184 -6.40 -12.73 -30.44
CA LEU A 184 -7.19 -13.17 -31.59
C LEU A 184 -6.45 -14.18 -32.48
N VAL A 185 -5.18 -13.92 -32.80
CA VAL A 185 -4.37 -14.84 -33.64
C VAL A 185 -4.08 -16.15 -32.91
N LYS A 186 -3.77 -16.09 -31.61
CA LYS A 186 -3.64 -17.30 -30.77
C LYS A 186 -4.97 -18.06 -30.69
N GLY A 187 -6.09 -17.34 -30.58
CA GLY A 187 -7.43 -17.92 -30.66
C GLY A 187 -7.65 -18.67 -31.98
N ALA A 188 -7.37 -18.04 -33.12
CA ALA A 188 -7.49 -18.69 -34.42
C ALA A 188 -6.59 -19.93 -34.54
N MET A 189 -5.38 -19.88 -33.98
CA MET A 189 -4.45 -21.01 -33.91
C MET A 189 -5.04 -22.18 -33.13
N ARG A 190 -5.67 -21.92 -31.97
CA ARG A 190 -6.39 -22.93 -31.18
C ARG A 190 -7.53 -23.60 -31.97
N TYR A 191 -8.16 -22.90 -32.91
CA TYR A 191 -9.21 -23.43 -33.80
C TYR A 191 -8.68 -24.02 -35.13
N GLY A 192 -7.36 -24.24 -35.24
CA GLY A 192 -6.72 -24.93 -36.37
C GLY A 192 -6.35 -24.02 -37.54
N PHE A 193 -6.31 -22.70 -37.35
CA PHE A 193 -5.82 -21.74 -38.34
C PHE A 193 -4.59 -21.01 -37.84
N THR A 194 -3.43 -21.27 -38.44
CA THR A 194 -2.15 -20.72 -37.95
C THR A 194 -1.61 -19.68 -38.93
N PHE A 195 -1.42 -18.45 -38.46
CA PHE A 195 -0.73 -17.42 -39.24
C PHE A 195 0.78 -17.73 -39.28
N LEU A 196 1.33 -17.89 -40.49
CA LEU A 196 2.72 -18.28 -40.68
C LEU A 196 3.68 -17.09 -40.81
N GLY A 197 3.17 -15.92 -41.21
CA GLY A 197 3.97 -14.72 -41.42
C GLY A 197 3.60 -13.96 -42.70
N LEU A 198 4.24 -12.81 -42.88
CA LEU A 198 4.13 -11.94 -44.06
C LEU A 198 5.48 -11.90 -44.78
N GLU A 199 5.54 -12.40 -46.01
CA GLU A 199 6.74 -12.39 -46.85
C GLU A 199 6.46 -11.61 -48.15
N SER A 200 7.18 -10.54 -48.43
CA SER A 200 7.09 -9.81 -49.72
C SER A 200 5.65 -9.46 -50.14
N LYS A 201 4.84 -8.93 -49.21
CA LYS A 201 3.39 -8.66 -49.36
C LYS A 201 2.50 -9.90 -49.54
N SER A 202 2.99 -11.11 -49.29
CA SER A 202 2.18 -12.34 -49.26
C SER A 202 2.00 -12.81 -47.82
N MET A 203 0.76 -12.81 -47.33
CA MET A 203 0.35 -13.39 -46.05
C MET A 203 0.13 -14.88 -46.22
N LYS A 204 0.75 -15.70 -45.37
CA LYS A 204 0.63 -17.16 -45.38
C LYS A 204 -0.16 -17.63 -44.17
N ILE A 205 -1.16 -18.48 -44.41
CA ILE A 205 -2.00 -19.09 -43.37
C ILE A 205 -1.99 -20.60 -43.57
N LEU A 206 -1.91 -21.35 -42.47
CA LEU A 206 -2.13 -22.78 -42.46
C LEU A 206 -3.59 -23.05 -42.08
N ASN A 207 -4.37 -23.63 -42.99
CA ASN A 207 -5.76 -24.05 -42.74
C ASN A 207 -5.78 -25.36 -41.91
N ARG A 208 -6.96 -25.74 -41.38
CA ARG A 208 -7.23 -26.99 -40.63
C ARG A 208 -6.75 -28.25 -41.34
N SER A 209 -6.74 -28.24 -42.68
CA SER A 209 -6.24 -29.36 -43.51
C SER A 209 -4.71 -29.38 -43.66
N ASN A 210 -3.98 -28.56 -42.90
CA ASN A 210 -2.52 -28.35 -43.03
C ASN A 210 -2.07 -27.89 -44.43
N VAL A 211 -2.95 -27.21 -45.17
CA VAL A 211 -2.63 -26.60 -46.46
C VAL A 211 -2.27 -25.14 -46.24
N VAL A 212 -1.18 -24.71 -46.87
CA VAL A 212 -0.74 -23.31 -46.84
C VAL A 212 -1.51 -22.50 -47.87
N GLU A 213 -2.36 -21.59 -47.40
CA GLU A 213 -3.06 -20.60 -48.19
C GLU A 213 -2.23 -19.32 -48.28
N LYS A 214 -2.10 -18.77 -49.48
CA LYS A 214 -1.35 -17.53 -49.75
C LYS A 214 -2.33 -16.43 -50.16
N TYR A 215 -2.23 -15.29 -49.48
CA TYR A 215 -3.01 -14.08 -49.76
C TYR A 215 -2.06 -12.94 -50.10
N GLU A 216 -2.31 -12.23 -51.20
CA GLU A 216 -1.57 -11.01 -51.53
C GLU A 216 -2.17 -9.83 -50.76
N LEU A 217 -1.36 -9.16 -49.94
CA LEU A 217 -1.74 -7.99 -49.15
C LEU A 217 -1.66 -6.73 -50.02
N LEU A 218 -2.82 -6.15 -50.34
CA LEU A 218 -2.93 -4.97 -51.18
C LEU A 218 -2.84 -3.69 -50.33
N HIS A 219 -3.76 -3.54 -49.35
CA HIS A 219 -3.79 -2.38 -48.47
C HIS A 219 -4.11 -2.77 -47.03
N VAL A 220 -3.44 -2.12 -46.09
CA VAL A 220 -3.82 -2.08 -44.67
C VAL A 220 -4.41 -0.71 -44.38
N LEU A 221 -5.65 -0.70 -43.89
CA LEU A 221 -6.30 0.48 -43.33
C LEU A 221 -6.09 0.38 -41.81
N ASN A 222 -5.13 1.17 -41.31
CA ASN A 222 -4.67 1.10 -39.92
C ASN A 222 -5.75 1.46 -38.92
N PHE A 223 -5.75 0.82 -37.74
CA PHE A 223 -6.66 1.20 -36.66
C PHE A 223 -6.52 2.70 -36.34
N ASP A 224 -7.66 3.37 -36.20
CA ASP A 224 -7.72 4.78 -35.78
C ASP A 224 -8.69 4.91 -34.59
N PRO A 225 -8.34 5.66 -33.52
CA PRO A 225 -9.15 5.76 -32.30
C PRO A 225 -10.53 6.41 -32.50
N VAL A 226 -10.67 7.26 -33.52
CA VAL A 226 -11.93 7.93 -33.87
C VAL A 226 -12.84 6.93 -34.59
N ARG A 227 -12.31 6.17 -35.56
CA ARG A 227 -13.09 5.17 -36.30
C ARG A 227 -13.30 3.86 -35.55
N ARG A 228 -12.43 3.50 -34.60
CA ARG A 228 -12.51 2.29 -33.74
C ARG A 228 -12.63 0.96 -34.49
N ARG A 229 -11.95 0.86 -35.64
CA ARG A 229 -11.90 -0.34 -36.49
C ARG A 229 -10.62 -0.38 -37.32
N MET A 230 -10.25 -1.56 -37.77
CA MET A 230 -9.14 -1.85 -38.68
C MET A 230 -9.68 -2.65 -39.86
N SER A 231 -9.13 -2.41 -41.06
CA SER A 231 -9.51 -3.18 -42.24
C SER A 231 -8.28 -3.55 -43.07
N VAL A 232 -8.35 -4.66 -43.77
CA VAL A 232 -7.27 -5.17 -44.62
C VAL A 232 -7.88 -5.64 -45.94
N ILE A 233 -7.29 -5.21 -47.05
CA ILE A 233 -7.67 -5.62 -48.41
C ILE A 233 -6.64 -6.63 -48.91
N VAL A 234 -7.11 -7.82 -49.25
CA VAL A 234 -6.30 -8.92 -49.76
C VAL A 234 -6.84 -9.47 -51.06
N ARG A 235 -5.95 -10.02 -51.89
CA ARG A 235 -6.33 -10.85 -53.03
C ARG A 235 -6.08 -12.31 -52.71
N ALA A 236 -7.13 -13.11 -52.82
CA ALA A 236 -7.04 -14.56 -52.68
C ALA A 236 -6.39 -15.20 -53.91
N SER A 237 -5.85 -16.41 -53.75
CA SER A 237 -5.34 -17.20 -54.88
C SER A 237 -6.41 -17.58 -55.90
N SER A 238 -7.70 -17.49 -55.54
CA SER A 238 -8.83 -17.65 -56.47
C SER A 238 -8.99 -16.48 -57.43
N GLY A 239 -8.34 -15.33 -57.17
CA GLY A 239 -8.51 -14.08 -57.92
C GLY A 239 -9.46 -13.09 -57.24
N ASP A 240 -10.19 -13.51 -56.21
CA ASP A 240 -11.15 -12.68 -55.49
C ASP A 240 -10.45 -11.62 -54.64
N THR A 241 -10.97 -10.39 -54.65
CA THR A 241 -10.47 -9.30 -53.80
C THR A 241 -11.42 -9.13 -52.60
N LEU A 242 -10.88 -9.33 -51.40
CA LEU A 242 -11.62 -9.36 -50.15
C LEU A 242 -11.17 -8.22 -49.25
N LEU A 243 -12.14 -7.48 -48.72
CA LEU A 243 -11.95 -6.54 -47.62
C LEU A 243 -12.39 -7.23 -46.33
N PHE A 244 -11.48 -7.45 -45.39
CA PHE A 244 -11.81 -7.84 -44.02
C PHE A 244 -11.79 -6.61 -43.11
N CYS A 245 -12.76 -6.51 -42.22
CA CYS A 245 -12.86 -5.41 -41.26
C CYS A 245 -13.16 -5.97 -39.87
N LYS A 246 -12.38 -5.54 -38.87
CA LYS A 246 -12.64 -5.84 -37.46
C LYS A 246 -12.74 -4.55 -36.66
N GLY A 247 -13.67 -4.48 -35.70
CA GLY A 247 -13.80 -3.29 -34.88
C GLY A 247 -14.89 -3.38 -33.82
N ALA A 248 -15.13 -2.25 -33.16
CA ALA A 248 -16.20 -2.14 -32.19
C ALA A 248 -17.58 -2.32 -32.85
N ASP A 249 -18.50 -2.96 -32.13
CA ASP A 249 -19.93 -3.09 -32.44
C ASP A 249 -20.56 -1.77 -32.92
N SER A 250 -20.33 -0.68 -32.20
CA SER A 250 -20.87 0.65 -32.57
C SER A 250 -20.32 1.20 -33.90
N SER A 251 -19.18 0.71 -34.37
CA SER A 251 -18.53 1.16 -35.61
C SER A 251 -18.91 0.26 -36.80
N ILE A 252 -19.03 -1.05 -36.56
CA ILE A 252 -19.35 -2.04 -37.59
C ILE A 252 -20.85 -2.11 -37.87
N PHE A 253 -21.71 -2.12 -36.84
CA PHE A 253 -23.17 -2.28 -37.01
C PHE A 253 -23.83 -1.28 -37.98
N PRO A 254 -23.44 0.02 -38.02
CA PRO A 254 -24.00 0.97 -38.99
C PRO A 254 -23.62 0.70 -40.45
N ARG A 255 -22.60 -0.14 -40.71
CA ARG A 255 -22.01 -0.38 -42.03
C ARG A 255 -22.35 -1.75 -42.61
N VAL A 256 -23.09 -2.57 -41.87
CA VAL A 256 -23.50 -3.92 -42.25
C VAL A 256 -25.02 -4.03 -42.40
N ARG A 257 -25.49 -5.12 -43.02
CA ARG A 257 -26.93 -5.40 -43.19
C ARG A 257 -27.62 -5.60 -41.83
N LYS A 258 -28.75 -4.93 -41.61
CA LYS A 258 -29.51 -4.97 -40.33
C LYS A 258 -29.88 -6.40 -39.90
N GLU A 259 -30.30 -7.24 -40.83
CA GLU A 259 -30.70 -8.63 -40.56
C GLU A 259 -29.59 -9.48 -39.92
N GLU A 260 -28.33 -9.19 -40.25
CA GLU A 260 -27.17 -9.91 -39.71
C GLU A 260 -26.79 -9.38 -38.31
N VAL A 261 -27.00 -8.07 -38.09
CA VAL A 261 -26.78 -7.43 -36.79
C VAL A 261 -27.72 -8.03 -35.75
N ASP A 262 -29.00 -8.20 -36.06
CA ASP A 262 -29.98 -8.67 -35.06
C ASP A 262 -29.68 -10.11 -34.59
N ARG A 263 -29.03 -10.94 -35.41
CA ARG A 263 -28.59 -12.30 -35.00
C ARG A 263 -27.44 -12.30 -33.99
N ILE A 264 -26.52 -11.32 -34.10
CA ILE A 264 -25.26 -11.29 -33.35
C ILE A 264 -25.32 -10.29 -32.18
N ARG A 265 -26.17 -9.26 -32.26
CA ARG A 265 -26.31 -8.19 -31.25
C ARG A 265 -26.52 -8.74 -29.85
N LEU A 266 -27.44 -9.68 -29.67
CA LEU A 266 -27.73 -10.28 -28.36
C LEU A 266 -26.50 -10.96 -27.74
N HIS A 267 -25.68 -11.65 -28.55
CA HIS A 267 -24.45 -12.27 -28.08
C HIS A 267 -23.40 -11.22 -27.69
N VAL A 268 -23.24 -10.17 -28.50
CA VAL A 268 -22.31 -9.07 -28.21
C VAL A 268 -22.70 -8.36 -26.89
N GLU A 269 -23.98 -8.11 -26.68
CA GLU A 269 -24.48 -7.47 -25.46
C GLU A 269 -24.32 -8.37 -24.22
N ARG A 270 -24.60 -9.68 -24.36
CA ARG A 270 -24.34 -10.67 -23.30
C ARG A 270 -22.86 -10.71 -22.93
N ASN A 271 -21.98 -10.83 -23.92
CA ASN A 271 -20.54 -10.95 -23.70
C ASN A 271 -19.94 -9.68 -23.08
N ALA A 272 -20.44 -8.51 -23.48
CA ALA A 272 -20.08 -7.25 -22.85
C ALA A 272 -20.54 -7.18 -21.38
N THR A 273 -21.70 -7.76 -21.06
CA THR A 273 -22.24 -7.85 -19.69
C THR A 273 -21.41 -8.81 -18.83
N ASP A 274 -20.95 -9.92 -19.42
CA ASP A 274 -20.04 -10.88 -18.77
C ASP A 274 -18.64 -10.28 -18.53
N GLY A 275 -18.33 -9.14 -19.16
CA GLY A 275 -17.08 -8.40 -18.96
C GLY A 275 -16.04 -8.60 -20.06
N TYR A 276 -16.40 -9.30 -21.13
CA TYR A 276 -15.51 -9.53 -22.26
C TYR A 276 -15.43 -8.30 -23.17
N ARG A 277 -14.25 -8.08 -23.75
CA ARG A 277 -14.05 -7.17 -24.86
C ARG A 277 -14.55 -7.81 -26.13
N THR A 278 -15.60 -7.24 -26.70
CA THR A 278 -16.22 -7.74 -27.91
C THR A 278 -15.72 -7.02 -29.15
N LEU A 279 -15.27 -7.76 -30.18
CA LEU A 279 -14.94 -7.22 -31.49
C LEU A 279 -15.76 -7.90 -32.58
N CYS A 280 -16.44 -7.10 -33.39
CA CYS A 280 -17.20 -7.57 -34.55
C CYS A 280 -16.28 -7.73 -35.76
N VAL A 281 -16.51 -8.79 -36.54
CA VAL A 281 -15.75 -9.13 -37.75
C VAL A 281 -16.70 -9.15 -38.93
N ALA A 282 -16.39 -8.36 -39.95
CA ALA A 282 -17.15 -8.22 -41.18
C ALA A 282 -16.24 -8.39 -42.39
N TYR A 283 -16.84 -8.68 -43.54
CA TYR A 283 -16.13 -8.72 -44.81
C TYR A 283 -16.95 -8.12 -45.95
N LYS A 284 -16.28 -7.78 -47.04
CA LYS A 284 -16.90 -7.36 -48.30
C LYS A 284 -16.09 -7.93 -49.46
N LEU A 285 -16.78 -8.49 -50.45
CA LEU A 285 -16.17 -8.85 -51.73
C LEU A 285 -16.14 -7.58 -52.58
N LEU A 286 -14.97 -7.16 -53.03
CA LEU A 286 -14.81 -5.99 -53.88
C LEU A 286 -14.76 -6.41 -55.35
N SER A 287 -15.53 -5.74 -56.19
CA SER A 287 -15.39 -5.90 -57.64
C SER A 287 -14.04 -5.33 -58.12
N ALA A 288 -13.56 -5.78 -59.29
CA ALA A 288 -12.33 -5.25 -59.86
C ALA A 288 -12.41 -3.72 -60.06
N GLU A 289 -13.59 -3.20 -60.44
CA GLU A 289 -13.83 -1.76 -60.63
C GLU A 289 -13.80 -1.01 -59.29
N GLU A 290 -14.51 -1.52 -58.26
CA GLU A 290 -14.53 -0.93 -56.92
C GLU A 290 -13.12 -0.89 -56.31
N TYR A 291 -12.33 -1.95 -56.48
CA TYR A 291 -10.96 -1.98 -56.00
C TYR A 291 -10.07 -0.97 -56.74
N THR A 292 -10.18 -0.88 -58.07
CA THR A 292 -9.34 0.03 -58.87
C THR A 292 -9.64 1.48 -58.52
N GLN A 293 -10.91 1.81 -58.30
CA GLN A 293 -11.31 3.13 -57.79
C GLN A 293 -10.76 3.38 -56.38
N ALA A 294 -10.92 2.43 -55.46
CA ALA A 294 -10.43 2.55 -54.10
C ALA A 294 -8.89 2.71 -54.02
N ASP A 295 -8.13 1.97 -54.83
CA ASP A 295 -6.66 2.10 -54.89
C ASP A 295 -6.24 3.47 -55.43
N ALA A 296 -6.90 3.98 -56.47
CA ALA A 296 -6.64 5.30 -57.01
C ALA A 296 -6.88 6.42 -55.97
N GLU A 297 -8.05 6.39 -55.31
CA GLU A 297 -8.43 7.36 -54.27
C GLU A 297 -7.52 7.25 -53.04
N LEU A 298 -7.17 6.03 -52.60
CA LEU A 298 -6.24 5.81 -51.48
C LEU A 298 -4.83 6.32 -51.80
N ARG A 299 -4.35 6.10 -53.03
CA ARG A 299 -3.05 6.58 -53.47
C ARG A 299 -3.02 8.11 -53.54
N GLU A 300 -4.07 8.72 -54.07
CA GLU A 300 -4.23 10.18 -54.09
C GLU A 300 -4.24 10.76 -52.66
N ALA A 301 -5.06 10.19 -51.77
CA ALA A 301 -5.14 10.62 -50.38
C ALA A 301 -3.80 10.43 -49.63
N ARG A 302 -3.03 9.36 -49.90
CA ARG A 302 -1.70 9.15 -49.30
C ARG A 302 -0.65 10.14 -49.80
N LEU A 303 -0.74 10.58 -51.05
CA LEU A 303 0.18 11.54 -51.67
C LEU A 303 -0.17 13.00 -51.35
N ALA A 304 -1.36 13.27 -50.79
CA ALA A 304 -1.77 14.61 -50.40
C ALA A 304 -0.86 15.19 -49.30
N LEU A 305 -0.36 16.41 -49.52
CA LEU A 305 0.49 17.14 -48.57
C LEU A 305 -0.32 17.90 -47.50
N GLN A 306 -1.57 18.27 -47.81
CA GLN A 306 -2.49 18.98 -46.92
C GLN A 306 -3.72 18.09 -46.62
N ASP A 307 -4.19 18.16 -45.38
CA ASP A 307 -5.39 17.46 -44.87
C ASP A 307 -5.43 15.97 -45.18
N ARG A 308 -4.24 15.35 -45.14
CA ARG A 308 -4.02 13.95 -45.50
C ARG A 308 -4.90 13.00 -44.68
N GLU A 309 -5.01 13.24 -43.37
CA GLU A 309 -5.77 12.39 -42.45
C GLU A 309 -7.27 12.43 -42.72
N GLU A 310 -7.82 13.61 -43.00
CA GLU A 310 -9.24 13.79 -43.29
C GLU A 310 -9.61 13.15 -44.64
N LYS A 311 -8.79 13.34 -45.67
CA LYS A 311 -8.95 12.68 -46.98
C LYS A 311 -8.88 11.16 -46.87
N LEU A 312 -7.92 10.62 -46.12
CA LEU A 312 -7.82 9.18 -45.87
C LEU A 312 -9.07 8.65 -45.15
N MET A 313 -9.56 9.37 -44.15
CA MET A 313 -10.76 8.99 -43.41
C MET A 313 -12.01 8.98 -44.29
N ALA A 314 -12.15 9.93 -45.22
CA ALA A 314 -13.25 9.93 -46.18
C ALA A 314 -13.23 8.68 -47.06
N VAL A 315 -12.07 8.36 -47.65
CA VAL A 315 -11.90 7.16 -48.51
C VAL A 315 -12.11 5.88 -47.71
N TYR A 316 -11.59 5.78 -46.49
CA TYR A 316 -11.81 4.62 -45.62
C TYR A 316 -13.30 4.39 -45.34
N ASN A 317 -14.05 5.45 -45.02
CA ASN A 317 -15.48 5.33 -44.78
C ASN A 317 -16.24 4.86 -46.02
N GLN A 318 -15.88 5.37 -47.21
CA GLN A 318 -16.51 4.97 -48.48
C GLN A 318 -16.29 3.48 -48.77
N VAL A 319 -15.04 3.00 -48.69
CA VAL A 319 -14.68 1.60 -48.97
C VAL A 319 -15.32 0.63 -47.97
N GLU A 320 -15.43 1.03 -46.71
CA GLU A 320 -15.96 0.20 -45.61
C GLU A 320 -17.51 0.25 -45.50
N THR A 321 -18.22 0.76 -46.50
CA THR A 321 -19.70 0.79 -46.50
C THR A 321 -20.28 -0.43 -47.22
N GLY A 322 -21.36 -1.01 -46.67
CA GLY A 322 -22.08 -2.14 -47.28
C GLY A 322 -21.40 -3.49 -47.07
N MET A 323 -20.82 -3.72 -45.91
CA MET A 323 -20.15 -4.98 -45.55
C MET A 323 -21.18 -6.04 -45.08
N SER A 324 -20.76 -7.31 -45.06
CA SER A 324 -21.52 -8.40 -44.43
C SER A 324 -20.86 -8.80 -43.11
N LEU A 325 -21.66 -8.90 -42.05
CA LEU A 325 -21.22 -9.29 -40.72
C LEU A 325 -21.06 -10.81 -40.65
N ILE A 326 -19.85 -11.29 -40.32
CA ILE A 326 -19.55 -12.72 -40.18
C ILE A 326 -19.84 -13.18 -38.76
N GLY A 327 -19.37 -12.42 -37.77
CA GLY A 327 -19.36 -12.85 -36.38
C GLY A 327 -18.85 -11.78 -35.41
N ALA A 328 -18.72 -12.17 -34.16
CA ALA A 328 -18.09 -11.41 -33.10
C ALA A 328 -17.15 -12.30 -32.27
N THR A 329 -16.11 -11.71 -31.72
CA THR A 329 -15.16 -12.35 -30.80
C THR A 329 -15.30 -11.76 -29.42
N ALA A 330 -14.96 -12.54 -28.39
CA ALA A 330 -14.92 -12.11 -27.01
C ALA A 330 -13.55 -12.44 -26.40
N VAL A 331 -12.90 -11.40 -25.90
CA VAL A 331 -11.57 -11.46 -25.30
C VAL A 331 -11.68 -11.00 -23.86
N GLU A 332 -11.17 -11.79 -22.92
CA GLU A 332 -11.14 -11.45 -21.50
C GLU A 332 -9.81 -10.80 -21.13
N ASP A 333 -9.89 -9.75 -20.31
CA ASP A 333 -8.75 -9.12 -19.67
C ASP A 333 -8.67 -9.64 -18.23
N ARG A 334 -7.75 -10.59 -17.98
CA ARG A 334 -7.67 -11.28 -16.68
C ARG A 334 -7.33 -10.32 -15.55
N LEU A 335 -7.96 -10.51 -14.39
CA LEU A 335 -7.65 -9.76 -13.17
C LEU A 335 -6.24 -10.05 -12.66
N GLN A 336 -5.64 -9.09 -11.96
CA GLN A 336 -4.43 -9.35 -11.18
C GLN A 336 -4.70 -10.35 -10.06
N GLU A 337 -3.65 -11.08 -9.68
CA GLU A 337 -3.66 -11.99 -8.54
C GLU A 337 -4.12 -11.26 -7.26
N GLU A 338 -5.03 -11.86 -6.49
CA GLU A 338 -5.58 -11.31 -5.24
C GLU A 338 -6.19 -9.90 -5.35
N ALA A 339 -6.57 -9.45 -6.56
CA ALA A 339 -7.17 -8.13 -6.76
C ALA A 339 -8.48 -7.95 -5.97
N ALA A 340 -9.35 -8.96 -5.98
CA ALA A 340 -10.61 -8.94 -5.26
C ALA A 340 -10.39 -8.89 -3.73
N GLU A 341 -9.48 -9.71 -3.20
CA GLU A 341 -9.17 -9.74 -1.76
C GLU A 341 -8.55 -8.43 -1.27
N THR A 342 -7.71 -7.82 -2.10
CA THR A 342 -7.12 -6.51 -1.82
C THR A 342 -8.20 -5.44 -1.74
N MET A 343 -9.09 -5.37 -2.74
CA MET A 343 -10.16 -4.37 -2.78
C MET A 343 -11.15 -4.54 -1.63
N GLU A 344 -11.52 -5.79 -1.30
CA GLU A 344 -12.37 -6.12 -0.17
C GLU A 344 -11.72 -5.71 1.17
N ALA A 345 -10.42 -5.97 1.35
CA ALA A 345 -9.70 -5.55 2.55
C ALA A 345 -9.66 -4.00 2.70
N LEU A 346 -9.44 -3.27 1.61
CA LEU A 346 -9.45 -1.80 1.63
C LEU A 346 -10.85 -1.23 1.97
N GLN A 347 -11.92 -1.81 1.41
CA GLN A 347 -13.29 -1.46 1.78
C GLN A 347 -13.59 -1.82 3.25
N GLY A 348 -13.12 -2.97 3.73
CA GLY A 348 -13.24 -3.40 5.14
C GLY A 348 -12.51 -2.49 6.13
N ALA A 349 -11.41 -1.86 5.70
CA ALA A 349 -10.70 -0.81 6.45
C ALA A 349 -11.49 0.51 6.53
N GLY A 350 -12.57 0.65 5.76
CA GLY A 350 -13.39 1.86 5.68
C GLY A 350 -12.94 2.87 4.64
N MET A 351 -12.04 2.49 3.72
CA MET A 351 -11.67 3.32 2.57
C MET A 351 -12.73 3.23 1.48
N LYS A 352 -12.92 4.33 0.75
CA LYS A 352 -13.79 4.36 -0.44
C LYS A 352 -12.96 4.16 -1.68
N VAL A 353 -13.23 3.07 -2.39
CA VAL A 353 -12.54 2.74 -3.64
C VAL A 353 -13.38 3.21 -4.82
N TRP A 354 -12.80 4.07 -5.65
CA TRP A 354 -13.42 4.63 -6.85
C TRP A 354 -12.62 4.18 -8.07
N VAL A 355 -13.30 3.60 -9.05
CA VAL A 355 -12.68 3.12 -10.29
C VAL A 355 -12.86 4.18 -11.38
N LEU A 356 -11.76 4.72 -11.90
CA LEU A 356 -11.77 5.77 -12.93
C LEU A 356 -11.13 5.23 -14.21
N THR A 357 -11.93 4.85 -15.20
CA THR A 357 -11.43 4.14 -16.39
C THR A 357 -11.89 4.76 -17.72
N GLY A 358 -11.07 4.55 -18.75
CA GLY A 358 -11.41 4.84 -20.14
C GLY A 358 -12.28 3.78 -20.83
N ASP A 359 -12.49 2.62 -20.19
CA ASP A 359 -13.20 1.48 -20.77
C ASP A 359 -14.73 1.70 -20.88
N LYS A 360 -15.38 0.79 -21.62
CA LYS A 360 -16.84 0.72 -21.72
C LYS A 360 -17.46 0.45 -20.34
N MET A 361 -18.67 0.96 -20.14
CA MET A 361 -19.39 0.83 -18.87
C MET A 361 -19.64 -0.63 -18.50
N GLU A 362 -20.05 -1.44 -19.47
CA GLU A 362 -20.43 -2.83 -19.25
C GLU A 362 -19.23 -3.67 -18.78
N THR A 363 -18.09 -3.53 -19.46
CA THR A 363 -16.81 -4.16 -19.09
C THR A 363 -16.35 -3.72 -17.70
N ALA A 364 -16.34 -2.41 -17.43
CA ALA A 364 -15.89 -1.89 -16.15
C ALA A 364 -16.82 -2.31 -14.99
N LYS A 365 -18.13 -2.37 -15.24
CA LYS A 365 -19.13 -2.87 -14.30
C LYS A 365 -18.88 -4.34 -13.96
N SER A 366 -18.60 -5.20 -14.95
CA SER A 366 -18.23 -6.60 -14.71
C SER A 366 -16.95 -6.72 -13.89
N THR A 367 -15.90 -5.95 -14.23
CA THR A 367 -14.66 -5.90 -13.43
C THR A 367 -14.93 -5.49 -11.98
N CYS A 368 -15.79 -4.50 -11.74
CA CYS A 368 -16.16 -4.10 -10.37
C CYS A 368 -16.89 -5.21 -9.59
N TYR A 369 -17.74 -6.00 -10.26
CA TYR A 369 -18.36 -7.18 -9.65
C TYR A 369 -17.33 -8.28 -9.35
N ALA A 370 -16.41 -8.53 -10.28
CA ALA A 370 -15.36 -9.54 -10.11
C ALA A 370 -14.38 -9.16 -8.98
N CYS A 371 -14.08 -7.87 -8.81
CA CYS A 371 -13.30 -7.33 -7.70
C CYS A 371 -14.10 -7.16 -6.40
N ARG A 372 -15.37 -7.58 -6.34
CA ARG A 372 -16.28 -7.45 -5.18
C ARG A 372 -16.52 -6.01 -4.69
N LEU A 373 -16.24 -5.02 -5.53
CA LEU A 373 -16.53 -3.61 -5.24
C LEU A 373 -18.04 -3.33 -5.29
N PHE A 374 -18.74 -4.01 -6.20
CA PHE A 374 -20.20 -4.09 -6.23
C PHE A 374 -20.64 -5.49 -5.79
N GLN A 375 -21.63 -5.55 -4.91
CA GLN A 375 -22.25 -6.80 -4.50
C GLN A 375 -23.57 -7.00 -5.25
N LYS A 376 -24.07 -8.24 -5.28
CA LYS A 376 -25.33 -8.57 -5.97
C LYS A 376 -26.56 -7.85 -5.39
N ASN A 377 -26.49 -7.43 -4.13
CA ASN A 377 -27.53 -6.67 -3.43
C ASN A 377 -27.36 -5.15 -3.54
N THR A 378 -26.29 -4.66 -4.18
CA THR A 378 -26.02 -3.23 -4.34
C THR A 378 -26.95 -2.64 -5.40
N GLU A 379 -27.70 -1.59 -5.07
CA GLU A 379 -28.51 -0.85 -6.04
C GLU A 379 -27.61 0.12 -6.82
N LEU A 380 -27.63 0.04 -8.14
CA LEU A 380 -26.77 0.85 -8.99
C LEU A 380 -27.52 2.07 -9.53
N LEU A 381 -27.00 3.24 -9.19
CA LEU A 381 -27.45 4.54 -9.69
C LEU A 381 -26.62 4.89 -10.93
N GLU A 382 -27.24 4.86 -12.12
CA GLU A 382 -26.54 5.06 -13.39
C GLU A 382 -26.83 6.46 -13.95
N LEU A 383 -25.79 7.22 -14.26
CA LEU A 383 -25.85 8.53 -14.91
C LEU A 383 -25.01 8.51 -16.20
N THR A 384 -25.67 8.20 -17.31
CA THR A 384 -25.03 8.10 -18.63
C THR A 384 -25.79 8.90 -19.69
N VAL A 385 -25.14 9.19 -20.82
CA VAL A 385 -25.80 9.85 -21.95
C VAL A 385 -27.06 9.09 -22.40
N ARG A 386 -27.04 7.74 -22.35
CA ARG A 386 -28.21 6.90 -22.67
C ARG A 386 -29.39 7.16 -21.73
N THR A 387 -29.13 7.35 -20.43
CA THR A 387 -30.18 7.69 -19.46
C THR A 387 -30.70 9.12 -19.65
N LEU A 388 -29.87 10.01 -20.19
CA LEU A 388 -30.21 11.42 -20.41
C LEU A 388 -30.89 11.66 -21.77
N ASP A 389 -30.70 10.77 -22.74
CA ASP A 389 -31.35 10.82 -24.04
C ASP A 389 -32.83 10.43 -23.93
N ASP A 390 -33.66 11.41 -23.60
CA ASP A 390 -35.11 11.34 -23.79
C ASP A 390 -35.50 12.07 -25.07
N LYS A 391 -36.37 11.49 -25.89
CA LYS A 391 -36.79 12.10 -27.15
C LYS A 391 -37.62 13.38 -26.95
N ASP A 392 -38.18 13.56 -25.76
CA ASP A 392 -39.19 14.58 -25.47
C ASP A 392 -38.69 15.73 -24.57
N ARG A 393 -37.47 15.68 -24.01
CA ARG A 393 -36.98 16.70 -23.06
C ARG A 393 -35.53 17.13 -23.31
N ALA A 394 -35.18 18.33 -22.88
CA ALA A 394 -33.80 18.80 -22.86
C ALA A 394 -32.95 18.00 -21.87
N ARG A 395 -31.72 17.63 -22.28
CA ARG A 395 -30.81 16.80 -21.47
C ARG A 395 -30.47 17.41 -20.10
N GLU A 396 -30.41 18.74 -20.01
CA GLU A 396 -30.08 19.46 -18.78
C GLU A 396 -31.16 19.35 -17.70
N ASP A 397 -32.44 19.41 -18.09
CA ASP A 397 -33.56 19.29 -17.15
C ASP A 397 -33.63 17.88 -16.56
N LYS A 398 -33.41 16.86 -17.41
CA LYS A 398 -33.37 15.46 -16.97
C LYS A 398 -32.16 15.16 -16.09
N LEU A 399 -31.02 15.78 -16.37
CA LEU A 399 -29.84 15.71 -15.50
C LEU A 399 -30.15 16.28 -14.11
N HIS A 400 -30.83 17.43 -14.04
CA HIS A 400 -31.24 18.03 -12.77
C HIS A 400 -32.17 17.11 -11.98
N GLU A 401 -33.21 16.58 -12.64
CA GLU A 401 -34.19 15.67 -12.05
C GLU A 401 -33.52 14.41 -11.48
N LEU A 402 -32.70 13.73 -12.27
CA LEU A 402 -31.99 12.51 -11.86
C LEU A 402 -31.01 12.76 -10.71
N LEU A 403 -30.24 13.86 -10.75
CA LEU A 403 -29.33 14.18 -9.66
C LEU A 403 -30.09 14.46 -8.35
N LEU A 404 -31.23 15.13 -8.40
CA LEU A 404 -32.07 15.34 -7.21
C LEU A 404 -32.68 14.03 -6.71
N GLU A 405 -33.15 13.17 -7.61
CA GLU A 405 -33.69 11.85 -7.26
C GLU A 405 -32.61 10.98 -6.60
N TYR A 406 -31.43 10.89 -7.20
CA TYR A 406 -30.30 10.13 -6.68
C TYR A 406 -29.78 10.70 -5.37
N HIS A 407 -29.76 12.02 -5.22
CA HIS A 407 -29.44 12.65 -3.94
C HIS A 407 -30.47 12.30 -2.88
N LYS A 408 -31.77 12.32 -3.21
CA LYS A 408 -32.82 11.93 -2.27
C LYS A 408 -32.65 10.47 -1.83
N LYS A 409 -32.46 9.55 -2.77
CA LYS A 409 -32.22 8.11 -2.49
C LYS A 409 -30.95 7.88 -1.64
N ALA A 410 -29.81 8.43 -2.07
CA ALA A 410 -28.51 8.15 -1.44
C ALA A 410 -28.25 8.96 -0.16
N VAL A 411 -28.91 10.10 0.04
CA VAL A 411 -28.61 11.03 1.13
C VAL A 411 -29.77 11.22 2.10
N GLN A 412 -31.00 11.39 1.61
CA GLN A 412 -32.16 11.73 2.45
C GLN A 412 -32.93 10.50 2.95
N ASP A 413 -33.11 9.50 2.08
CA ASP A 413 -33.81 8.25 2.39
C ASP A 413 -32.86 7.21 3.01
N ALA A 414 -31.54 7.47 2.98
CA ALA A 414 -30.56 6.67 3.69
C ALA A 414 -30.72 6.83 5.21
N PRO A 415 -30.78 5.74 6.00
CA PRO A 415 -30.98 5.83 7.45
C PRO A 415 -29.89 6.69 8.10
N PRO A 416 -30.24 7.58 9.06
CA PRO A 416 -29.27 8.48 9.67
C PRO A 416 -28.18 7.67 10.37
N VAL A 417 -26.94 7.89 9.96
CA VAL A 417 -25.75 7.33 10.63
C VAL A 417 -25.74 7.90 12.06
N LYS A 418 -26.07 7.08 13.06
CA LYS A 418 -25.96 7.48 14.47
C LYS A 418 -24.51 7.91 14.73
N ALA A 419 -24.33 9.15 15.21
CA ALA A 419 -23.03 9.67 15.58
C ALA A 419 -22.36 8.73 16.58
N GLY A 420 -21.30 8.03 16.16
CA GLY A 420 -20.55 7.08 16.99
C GLY A 420 -20.72 5.59 16.64
N VAL A 421 -21.67 5.21 15.76
CA VAL A 421 -21.74 3.86 15.18
C VAL A 421 -21.55 3.96 13.68
N THR A 422 -20.47 3.38 13.23
CA THR A 422 -19.84 3.72 11.98
C THR A 422 -20.01 2.48 11.09
N ARG A 423 -20.71 2.60 9.94
CA ARG A 423 -21.23 1.51 9.07
C ARG A 423 -20.49 0.18 9.32
N SER A 424 -21.08 -0.67 10.14
CA SER A 424 -20.71 -2.07 10.28
C SER A 424 -21.47 -2.80 9.19
N TRP A 425 -20.79 -3.66 8.45
CA TRP A 425 -21.30 -4.52 7.36
C TRP A 425 -22.54 -5.37 7.73
N SER A 426 -22.96 -5.35 9.00
CA SER A 426 -23.90 -6.30 9.60
C SER A 426 -25.29 -5.74 9.95
N SER A 427 -25.70 -4.57 9.44
CA SER A 427 -27.11 -4.14 9.63
C SER A 427 -27.73 -3.43 8.43
N ALA A 428 -28.44 -4.20 7.61
CA ALA A 428 -29.72 -3.85 6.97
C ALA A 428 -29.87 -2.48 6.27
N SER A 429 -28.81 -1.85 5.77
CA SER A 429 -28.90 -0.68 4.88
C SER A 429 -28.64 -1.11 3.43
N GLN A 430 -29.50 -0.69 2.51
CA GLN A 430 -29.22 -0.84 1.08
C GLN A 430 -27.91 -0.11 0.73
N ASP A 431 -26.98 -0.83 0.12
CA ASP A 431 -25.75 -0.27 -0.41
C ASP A 431 -26.01 0.27 -1.81
N TYR A 432 -25.56 1.50 -2.07
CA TYR A 432 -25.67 2.14 -3.37
C TYR A 432 -24.31 2.18 -4.06
N GLY A 433 -24.28 1.77 -5.32
CA GLY A 433 -23.15 2.00 -6.24
C GLY A 433 -23.52 3.11 -7.22
N PHE A 434 -22.55 3.93 -7.63
CA PHE A 434 -22.80 5.02 -8.57
C PHE A 434 -21.95 4.87 -9.82
N ILE A 435 -22.57 4.94 -11.00
CA ILE A 435 -21.92 4.81 -12.30
C ILE A 435 -22.12 6.09 -13.09
N VAL A 436 -21.05 6.69 -13.60
CA VAL A 436 -21.11 7.90 -14.43
C VAL A 436 -20.21 7.79 -15.66
N ASP A 437 -20.66 8.29 -16.81
CA ASP A 437 -19.82 8.38 -18.01
C ASP A 437 -19.12 9.74 -18.16
N GLY A 438 -17.98 9.75 -18.86
CA GLY A 438 -17.18 10.96 -19.07
C GLY A 438 -17.94 12.12 -19.73
N ALA A 439 -18.95 11.83 -20.56
CA ALA A 439 -19.79 12.82 -21.19
C ALA A 439 -20.77 13.48 -20.20
N SER A 440 -21.47 12.70 -19.36
CA SER A 440 -22.34 13.24 -18.31
C SER A 440 -21.55 13.98 -17.25
N LEU A 441 -20.36 13.47 -16.90
CA LEU A 441 -19.44 14.17 -16.02
C LEU A 441 -19.02 15.53 -16.59
N SER A 442 -18.73 15.61 -17.90
CA SER A 442 -18.38 16.88 -18.53
C SER A 442 -19.52 17.90 -18.47
N MET A 443 -20.79 17.47 -18.54
CA MET A 443 -21.94 18.35 -18.36
C MET A 443 -22.05 18.86 -16.91
N ILE A 444 -21.72 18.02 -15.93
CA ILE A 444 -21.69 18.39 -14.51
C ILE A 444 -20.51 19.35 -14.19
N LEU A 445 -19.37 19.17 -14.87
CA LEU A 445 -18.13 19.91 -14.59
C LEU A 445 -17.96 21.19 -15.42
N ASN A 446 -18.40 21.20 -16.69
CA ASN A 446 -18.15 22.29 -17.66
C ASN A 446 -19.34 23.25 -17.84
N SER A 447 -20.43 23.13 -17.06
CA SER A 447 -21.55 24.08 -17.13
C SER A 447 -21.06 25.50 -16.75
N SER A 448 -21.34 26.48 -17.62
CA SER A 448 -20.83 27.88 -17.65
C SER A 448 -21.03 28.66 -16.33
N PRO A 449 -20.12 29.56 -15.87
CA PRO A 449 -19.97 30.09 -14.50
C PRO A 449 -21.12 31.00 -13.98
N GLU A 450 -22.35 30.49 -13.94
CA GLU A 450 -23.47 31.07 -13.21
C GLU A 450 -23.84 30.24 -11.97
N SER A 451 -24.50 30.89 -11.01
CA SER A 451 -24.75 30.44 -9.63
C SER A 451 -25.33 29.02 -9.42
N SER A 452 -25.85 28.36 -10.46
CA SER A 452 -26.35 26.98 -10.45
C SER A 452 -25.24 25.91 -10.43
N ASN A 453 -24.00 26.25 -10.81
CA ASN A 453 -22.91 25.28 -10.99
C ASN A 453 -22.35 24.68 -9.70
N SER A 454 -22.25 25.51 -8.66
CA SER A 454 -21.84 25.01 -7.34
C SER A 454 -22.84 23.97 -6.86
N ARG A 455 -24.13 24.09 -7.23
CA ARG A 455 -25.16 23.16 -6.81
C ARG A 455 -24.98 21.78 -7.44
N TYR A 456 -24.81 21.65 -8.76
CA TYR A 456 -24.64 20.34 -9.40
C TYR A 456 -23.37 19.62 -8.96
N LYS A 457 -22.25 20.35 -8.90
CA LYS A 457 -20.98 19.79 -8.43
C LYS A 457 -21.06 19.33 -6.98
N ASN A 458 -21.70 20.12 -6.10
CA ASN A 458 -21.90 19.74 -4.70
C ASN A 458 -22.87 18.56 -4.56
N LEU A 459 -23.94 18.52 -5.36
CA LEU A 459 -24.92 17.44 -5.36
C LEU A 459 -24.28 16.12 -5.80
N PHE A 460 -23.55 16.15 -6.91
CA PHE A 460 -22.75 15.04 -7.41
C PHE A 460 -21.77 14.53 -6.36
N LEU A 461 -20.99 15.44 -5.76
CA LEU A 461 -20.04 15.10 -4.71
C LEU A 461 -20.74 14.43 -3.51
N GLN A 462 -21.88 14.94 -3.07
CA GLN A 462 -22.63 14.37 -1.94
C GLN A 462 -23.17 12.97 -2.25
N ILE A 463 -23.66 12.72 -3.47
CA ILE A 463 -24.08 11.40 -3.92
C ILE A 463 -22.89 10.43 -3.87
N CYS A 464 -21.78 10.79 -4.54
CA CYS A 464 -20.59 9.96 -4.61
C CYS A 464 -19.96 9.69 -3.23
N GLN A 465 -20.04 10.65 -2.30
CA GLN A 465 -19.58 10.47 -0.92
C GLN A 465 -20.46 9.51 -0.11
N ASN A 466 -21.73 9.33 -0.45
CA ASN A 466 -22.61 8.44 0.31
C ASN A 466 -22.66 7.01 -0.24
N CYS A 467 -22.37 6.84 -1.53
CA CYS A 467 -22.23 5.54 -2.18
C CYS A 467 -21.01 4.75 -1.68
N THR A 468 -21.11 3.43 -1.74
CA THR A 468 -20.07 2.50 -1.25
C THR A 468 -18.89 2.45 -2.23
N ALA A 469 -19.18 2.39 -3.53
CA ALA A 469 -18.20 2.45 -4.60
C ALA A 469 -18.74 3.31 -5.76
N VAL A 470 -17.81 3.96 -6.46
CA VAL A 470 -18.12 4.83 -7.60
C VAL A 470 -17.30 4.35 -8.79
N LEU A 471 -17.96 4.18 -9.94
CA LEU A 471 -17.35 3.79 -11.20
C LEU A 471 -17.56 4.90 -12.23
N CYS A 472 -16.46 5.45 -12.71
CA CYS A 472 -16.47 6.44 -13.79
C CYS A 472 -15.90 5.81 -15.07
N CYS A 473 -16.69 5.80 -16.14
CA CYS A 473 -16.37 5.10 -17.39
C CYS A 473 -16.11 6.09 -18.53
N ARG A 474 -15.38 5.64 -19.57
CA ARG A 474 -15.05 6.46 -20.75
C ARG A 474 -14.43 7.82 -20.40
N MET A 475 -13.59 7.85 -19.37
CA MET A 475 -12.93 9.06 -18.89
C MET A 475 -11.67 9.39 -19.69
N ALA A 476 -11.49 10.67 -20.02
CA ALA A 476 -10.21 11.18 -20.48
C ALA A 476 -9.22 11.38 -19.28
N PRO A 477 -7.90 11.32 -19.50
CA PRO A 477 -6.89 11.51 -18.45
C PRO A 477 -7.10 12.78 -17.59
N LEU A 478 -7.38 13.92 -18.25
CA LEU A 478 -7.63 15.19 -17.56
C LEU A 478 -8.89 15.16 -16.69
N GLN A 479 -9.93 14.41 -17.10
CA GLN A 479 -11.15 14.28 -16.31
C GLN A 479 -10.89 13.45 -15.04
N LYS A 480 -10.01 12.44 -15.10
CA LYS A 480 -9.64 11.64 -13.91
C LYS A 480 -9.03 12.55 -12.84
N ALA A 481 -8.08 13.40 -13.22
CA ALA A 481 -7.47 14.38 -12.34
C ALA A 481 -8.51 15.37 -11.76
N GLN A 482 -9.48 15.83 -12.57
CA GLN A 482 -10.54 16.73 -12.09
C GLN A 482 -11.41 16.09 -10.99
N ILE A 483 -11.71 14.79 -11.07
CA ILE A 483 -12.43 14.07 -10.00
C ILE A 483 -11.59 14.01 -8.73
N VAL A 484 -10.31 13.63 -8.84
CA VAL A 484 -9.40 13.57 -7.69
C VAL A 484 -9.32 14.94 -7.01
N LYS A 485 -9.11 16.00 -7.78
CA LYS A 485 -9.08 17.39 -7.30
C LYS A 485 -10.38 17.80 -6.61
N MET A 486 -11.52 17.37 -7.14
CA MET A 486 -12.83 17.69 -6.57
C MET A 486 -13.02 17.02 -5.20
N VAL A 487 -12.61 15.75 -5.05
CA VAL A 487 -12.70 15.03 -3.77
C VAL A 487 -11.66 15.55 -2.77
N LYS A 488 -10.43 15.81 -3.21
CA LYS A 488 -9.34 16.39 -2.41
C LYS A 488 -9.75 17.72 -1.78
N ASN A 489 -10.42 18.59 -2.54
CA ASN A 489 -10.90 19.90 -2.07
C ASN A 489 -12.30 19.86 -1.44
N SER A 490 -12.85 18.67 -1.18
CA SER A 490 -14.16 18.53 -0.52
C SER A 490 -14.11 18.91 0.96
N LYS A 491 -15.29 19.15 1.57
CA LYS A 491 -15.40 19.46 2.99
C LYS A 491 -14.78 18.34 3.83
N GLY A 492 -13.82 18.71 4.68
CA GLY A 492 -13.08 17.76 5.53
C GLY A 492 -11.72 17.35 4.98
N SER A 493 -11.35 17.78 3.76
CA SER A 493 -10.03 17.58 3.14
C SER A 493 -9.51 16.14 3.31
N PRO A 494 -10.25 15.13 2.82
CA PRO A 494 -9.86 13.74 2.99
C PRO A 494 -8.56 13.45 2.24
N ILE A 495 -7.73 12.56 2.79
CA ILE A 495 -6.52 12.09 2.12
C ILE A 495 -6.89 11.15 0.99
N THR A 496 -6.37 11.46 -0.19
CA THR A 496 -6.69 10.79 -1.45
C THR A 496 -5.46 10.08 -1.96
N LEU A 497 -5.60 8.80 -2.27
CA LEU A 497 -4.59 7.99 -2.93
C LEU A 497 -5.06 7.67 -4.34
N SER A 498 -4.14 7.65 -5.29
CA SER A 498 -4.42 7.22 -6.66
C SER A 498 -3.40 6.21 -7.14
N ILE A 499 -3.87 5.17 -7.84
CA ILE A 499 -3.07 4.08 -8.36
C ILE A 499 -3.31 3.87 -9.86
N GLY A 500 -2.22 3.67 -10.61
CA GLY A 500 -2.24 3.46 -12.05
C GLY A 500 -0.93 2.88 -12.57
N ASP A 501 -0.92 2.33 -13.78
CA ASP A 501 0.27 1.75 -14.43
C ASP A 501 0.72 2.56 -15.66
N GLY A 502 -0.21 3.24 -16.32
CA GLY A 502 0.00 3.87 -17.63
C GLY A 502 0.21 5.39 -17.62
N ALA A 503 0.57 5.92 -18.79
CA ALA A 503 0.71 7.36 -19.04
C ALA A 503 -0.61 8.14 -18.82
N ASN A 504 -1.74 7.47 -19.07
CA ASN A 504 -3.08 8.03 -18.92
C ASN A 504 -3.42 8.37 -17.46
N ASP A 505 -2.70 7.77 -16.51
CA ASP A 505 -2.98 7.89 -15.08
C ASP A 505 -2.02 8.85 -14.38
N VAL A 506 -0.95 9.29 -15.05
CA VAL A 506 0.06 10.20 -14.48
C VAL A 506 -0.60 11.49 -13.94
N SER A 507 -1.54 12.07 -14.66
CA SER A 507 -2.26 13.27 -14.19
C SER A 507 -3.13 13.01 -12.97
N MET A 508 -3.68 11.79 -12.84
CA MET A 508 -4.43 11.37 -11.66
C MET A 508 -3.50 11.15 -10.46
N ILE A 509 -2.37 10.48 -10.70
CA ILE A 509 -1.31 10.18 -9.73
C ILE A 509 -0.76 11.46 -9.09
N LEU A 510 -0.41 12.45 -9.90
CA LEU A 510 0.16 13.71 -9.42
C LEU A 510 -0.84 14.63 -8.71
N GLU A 511 -2.14 14.52 -9.00
CA GLU A 511 -3.15 15.38 -8.38
C GLU A 511 -3.56 14.89 -6.97
N ALA A 512 -3.38 13.60 -6.68
CA ALA A 512 -3.67 13.00 -5.38
C ALA A 512 -2.74 13.54 -4.26
N HIS A 513 -2.93 13.06 -3.03
CA HIS A 513 -1.98 13.31 -1.94
C HIS A 513 -0.85 12.28 -1.98
N VAL A 514 -1.23 11.03 -2.27
CA VAL A 514 -0.30 9.91 -2.46
C VAL A 514 -0.52 9.29 -3.83
N GLY A 515 0.52 9.30 -4.65
CA GLY A 515 0.55 8.66 -5.95
C GLY A 515 1.23 7.28 -5.91
N ILE A 516 0.56 6.24 -6.40
CA ILE A 516 1.13 4.89 -6.52
C ILE A 516 1.19 4.46 -7.98
N GLY A 517 2.37 4.05 -8.43
CA GLY A 517 2.61 3.48 -9.76
C GLY A 517 2.71 1.97 -9.71
N ILE A 518 1.99 1.25 -10.57
CA ILE A 518 2.22 -0.18 -10.79
C ILE A 518 3.32 -0.37 -11.83
N LYS A 519 4.30 -1.26 -11.57
CA LYS A 519 5.35 -1.62 -12.53
C LYS A 519 4.79 -2.53 -13.61
N GLY A 520 4.08 -1.94 -14.57
CA GLY A 520 3.49 -2.64 -15.72
C GLY A 520 4.49 -2.94 -16.84
N LYS A 521 4.05 -3.78 -17.78
CA LYS A 521 4.78 -4.14 -19.01
C LYS A 521 4.70 -3.06 -20.10
N GLU A 522 3.67 -2.21 -20.08
CA GLU A 522 3.41 -1.19 -21.12
C GLU A 522 4.24 0.09 -20.97
N GLY A 523 4.94 0.28 -19.86
CA GLY A 523 5.84 1.41 -19.66
C GLY A 523 6.11 1.73 -18.20
N ARG A 524 7.14 2.54 -17.93
CA ARG A 524 7.52 2.97 -16.57
C ARG A 524 7.15 4.43 -16.28
N GLN A 525 6.23 5.02 -17.06
CA GLN A 525 5.90 6.44 -16.93
C GLN A 525 5.14 6.74 -15.63
N ALA A 526 4.16 5.92 -15.25
CA ALA A 526 3.45 6.06 -13.98
C ALA A 526 4.42 5.88 -12.79
N VAL A 527 5.22 4.82 -12.81
CA VAL A 527 6.25 4.49 -11.80
C VAL A 527 7.25 5.62 -11.55
N ARG A 528 7.64 6.36 -12.59
CA ARG A 528 8.60 7.47 -12.47
C ARG A 528 7.97 8.74 -11.91
N ASN A 529 6.66 8.90 -12.03
CA ASN A 529 5.91 10.08 -11.58
C ASN A 529 5.06 9.81 -10.33
N SER A 530 5.16 8.61 -9.75
CA SER A 530 4.47 8.23 -8.50
C SER A 530 5.39 8.40 -7.29
N ASP A 531 4.81 8.54 -6.11
CA ASP A 531 5.55 8.58 -4.84
C ASP A 531 6.06 7.19 -4.43
N TYR A 532 5.24 6.16 -4.66
CA TYR A 532 5.56 4.77 -4.42
C TYR A 532 5.34 3.96 -5.69
N ALA A 533 6.23 3.00 -5.96
CA ALA A 533 6.06 2.08 -7.07
C ALA A 533 5.99 0.64 -6.56
N LEU A 534 4.90 -0.06 -6.89
CA LEU A 534 4.63 -1.44 -6.51
C LEU A 534 4.68 -2.33 -7.75
N PRO A 535 5.16 -3.59 -7.65
CA PRO A 535 5.17 -4.49 -8.80
C PRO A 535 3.77 -4.99 -9.19
N LYS A 536 2.92 -5.29 -8.20
CA LYS A 536 1.57 -5.83 -8.37
C LYS A 536 0.60 -5.16 -7.40
N LEU A 537 -0.70 -5.18 -7.74
CA LEU A 537 -1.76 -4.58 -6.94
C LEU A 537 -1.89 -5.18 -5.54
N LYS A 538 -1.67 -6.49 -5.37
CA LYS A 538 -1.82 -7.18 -4.07
C LYS A 538 -0.98 -6.60 -2.94
N HIS A 539 0.17 -6.04 -3.30
CA HIS A 539 1.07 -5.37 -2.36
C HIS A 539 0.48 -4.09 -1.75
N LEU A 540 -0.52 -3.48 -2.39
CA LEU A 540 -1.21 -2.31 -1.86
C LEU A 540 -1.86 -2.59 -0.49
N LYS A 541 -2.39 -3.82 -0.29
CA LYS A 541 -2.96 -4.26 0.99
C LYS A 541 -1.94 -4.12 2.12
N LYS A 542 -0.72 -4.64 1.91
CA LYS A 542 0.34 -4.59 2.92
C LYS A 542 0.92 -3.20 3.10
N LEU A 543 1.08 -2.44 2.02
CA LEU A 543 1.60 -1.07 2.09
C LEU A 543 0.71 -0.17 2.98
N LEU A 544 -0.61 -0.22 2.81
CA LEU A 544 -1.52 0.65 3.55
C LEU A 544 -1.85 0.12 4.95
N LEU A 545 -2.31 -1.14 5.04
CA LEU A 545 -2.83 -1.68 6.29
C LEU A 545 -1.73 -1.96 7.32
N ALA A 546 -0.53 -2.34 6.88
CA ALA A 546 0.58 -2.61 7.78
C ALA A 546 1.55 -1.42 7.86
N HIS A 547 2.26 -1.11 6.78
CA HIS A 547 3.30 -0.08 6.80
C HIS A 547 2.73 1.31 7.09
N GLY A 548 1.67 1.72 6.38
CA GLY A 548 1.00 3.01 6.61
C GLY A 548 0.48 3.16 8.03
N HIS A 549 -0.21 2.13 8.55
CA HIS A 549 -0.68 2.12 9.94
C HIS A 549 0.44 2.30 10.96
N LEU A 550 1.54 1.55 10.79
CA LEU A 550 2.70 1.63 11.67
C LEU A 550 3.36 3.00 11.59
N TYR A 551 3.64 3.54 10.40
CA TYR A 551 4.29 4.84 10.26
C TYR A 551 3.48 5.98 10.87
N TYR A 552 2.16 5.98 10.68
CA TYR A 552 1.28 6.96 11.32
C TYR A 552 1.41 6.93 12.85
N VAL A 553 1.30 5.75 13.47
CA VAL A 553 1.40 5.61 14.93
C VAL A 553 2.79 6.00 15.45
N ARG A 554 3.84 5.57 14.74
CA ARG A 554 5.24 5.89 15.06
C ARG A 554 5.50 7.40 15.07
N ILE A 555 5.11 8.09 13.99
CA ILE A 555 5.32 9.54 13.85
C ILE A 555 4.42 10.31 14.82
N ALA A 556 3.17 9.89 15.01
CA ALA A 556 2.29 10.54 15.97
C ALA A 556 2.85 10.50 17.40
N HIS A 557 3.36 9.35 17.83
CA HIS A 557 3.99 9.18 19.13
C HIS A 557 5.32 9.94 19.23
N LEU A 558 6.15 9.91 18.19
CA LEU A 558 7.40 10.68 18.08
C LEU A 558 7.15 12.17 18.35
N VAL A 559 6.18 12.78 17.64
CA VAL A 559 5.84 14.20 17.79
C VAL A 559 5.34 14.51 19.20
N GLN A 560 4.43 13.69 19.74
CA GLN A 560 3.90 13.88 21.10
C GLN A 560 5.00 13.80 22.17
N TYR A 561 5.87 12.80 22.04
CA TYR A 561 6.99 12.62 22.95
C TYR A 561 7.99 13.78 22.86
N PHE A 562 8.24 14.33 21.66
CA PHE A 562 9.11 15.50 21.49
C PHE A 562 8.57 16.73 22.21
N PHE A 563 7.27 17.02 22.12
CA PHE A 563 6.69 18.13 22.88
C PHE A 563 6.74 17.88 24.39
N TYR A 564 6.37 16.68 24.82
CA TYR A 564 6.41 16.27 26.23
C TYR A 564 7.82 16.44 26.84
N LYS A 565 8.85 15.86 26.22
CA LYS A 565 10.22 15.89 26.76
C LYS A 565 10.83 17.29 26.81
N ASN A 566 10.48 18.16 25.85
CA ASN A 566 10.97 19.54 25.82
C ASN A 566 10.24 20.42 26.85
N LEU A 567 8.94 20.18 27.05
CA LEU A 567 8.17 20.85 28.10
C LEU A 567 8.68 20.47 29.50
N CYS A 568 8.95 19.17 29.75
CA CYS A 568 9.58 18.71 30.98
C CYS A 568 10.93 19.38 31.26
N PHE A 569 11.68 19.69 30.20
CA PHE A 569 13.01 20.30 30.26
C PHE A 569 12.99 21.79 30.52
N ILE A 570 12.12 22.52 29.84
CA ILE A 570 12.10 23.98 29.96
C ILE A 570 11.29 24.47 31.15
N LEU A 571 10.35 23.68 31.67
CA LEU A 571 9.52 24.11 32.79
C LEU A 571 10.32 24.35 34.08
N PRO A 572 11.26 23.47 34.51
CA PRO A 572 12.13 23.77 35.65
C PRO A 572 12.98 25.02 35.43
N GLN A 573 13.47 25.25 34.20
CA GLN A 573 14.23 26.45 33.83
C GLN A 573 13.37 27.72 33.97
N PHE A 574 12.11 27.66 33.56
CA PHE A 574 11.13 28.75 33.72
C PHE A 574 10.83 29.00 35.20
N LEU A 575 10.55 27.94 35.97
CA LEU A 575 10.27 28.04 37.41
C LEU A 575 11.45 28.63 38.17
N TYR A 576 12.68 28.28 37.79
CA TYR A 576 13.89 28.82 38.39
C TYR A 576 13.99 30.35 38.28
N GLN A 577 13.41 30.97 37.26
CA GLN A 577 13.45 32.43 37.08
C GLN A 577 12.72 33.20 38.18
N PHE A 578 11.69 32.60 38.79
CA PHE A 578 11.02 33.17 39.96
C PHE A 578 11.95 33.27 41.17
N PHE A 579 12.92 32.35 41.29
CA PHE A 579 13.84 32.27 42.43
C PHE A 579 15.15 33.04 42.20
N CYS A 580 15.54 33.30 40.95
CA CYS A 580 16.74 34.05 40.62
C CYS A 580 16.49 35.56 40.40
N GLY A 581 15.31 36.06 40.79
CA GLY A 581 14.94 37.48 40.64
C GLY A 581 14.81 37.93 39.18
N TYR A 582 14.44 37.04 38.27
CA TYR A 582 14.34 37.30 36.82
C TYR A 582 15.64 37.79 36.16
N SER A 583 16.79 37.38 36.71
CA SER A 583 18.13 37.70 36.19
C SER A 583 18.55 36.90 34.95
N GLN A 584 17.70 36.01 34.41
CA GLN A 584 17.99 35.12 33.27
C GLN A 584 19.11 34.11 33.53
N GLN A 585 19.48 33.89 34.80
CA GLN A 585 20.47 32.89 35.16
C GLN A 585 19.97 31.50 34.72
N PRO A 586 20.72 30.75 33.89
CA PRO A 586 20.31 29.41 33.52
C PRO A 586 20.46 28.44 34.69
N LEU A 587 19.49 27.52 34.79
CA LEU A 587 19.53 26.38 35.71
C LEU A 587 20.54 25.34 35.24
N TYR A 588 20.55 25.06 33.94
CA TYR A 588 21.39 24.04 33.31
C TYR A 588 22.66 24.63 32.71
N ASP A 589 23.74 23.84 32.73
CA ASP A 589 24.98 24.20 32.07
C ASP A 589 24.81 24.21 30.55
N ALA A 590 25.61 25.06 29.88
CA ALA A 590 25.54 25.23 28.43
C ALA A 590 25.76 23.91 27.66
N ALA A 591 26.64 23.02 28.16
CA ALA A 591 26.87 21.72 27.52
C ALA A 591 25.65 20.79 27.69
N TYR A 592 24.97 20.83 28.83
CA TYR A 592 23.75 20.03 29.03
C TYR A 592 22.57 20.57 28.21
N LEU A 593 22.43 21.90 28.08
CA LEU A 593 21.39 22.52 27.24
C LEU A 593 21.48 22.05 25.78
N THR A 594 22.69 21.98 25.23
CA THR A 594 22.91 21.55 23.84
C THR A 594 22.82 20.03 23.67
N MET A 595 23.42 19.26 24.58
CA MET A 595 23.54 17.81 24.47
C MET A 595 22.21 17.06 24.72
N TYR A 596 21.30 17.65 25.50
CA TYR A 596 20.02 17.04 25.87
C TYR A 596 19.20 16.55 24.67
N ASN A 597 18.97 17.46 23.71
CA ASN A 597 18.15 17.18 22.54
C ASN A 597 18.90 16.46 21.43
N ILE A 598 20.23 16.54 21.39
CA ILE A 598 21.06 16.00 20.30
C ILE A 598 21.53 14.58 20.56
N CYS A 599 21.94 14.25 21.80
CA CYS A 599 22.55 12.95 22.10
C CYS A 599 21.77 12.14 23.15
N PHE A 600 21.32 12.77 24.23
CA PHE A 600 20.74 11.99 25.35
C PHE A 600 19.33 11.47 25.05
N THR A 601 18.51 12.23 24.32
CA THR A 601 17.09 11.90 24.13
C THR A 601 16.64 11.65 22.70
N SER A 602 17.45 11.97 21.69
CA SER A 602 17.11 11.81 20.26
C SER A 602 17.23 10.37 19.78
N MET A 603 18.32 9.68 20.12
CA MET A 603 18.58 8.32 19.64
C MET A 603 17.51 7.31 20.11
N PRO A 604 17.10 7.30 21.40
CA PRO A 604 16.05 6.38 21.85
C PRO A 604 14.71 6.58 21.15
N ILE A 605 14.30 7.85 20.95
CA ILE A 605 13.02 8.12 20.31
C ILE A 605 13.07 7.84 18.80
N LEU A 606 14.20 8.06 18.14
CA LEU A 606 14.41 7.66 16.75
C LEU A 606 14.37 6.13 16.58
N ALA A 607 15.03 5.38 17.47
CA ALA A 607 15.00 3.92 17.44
C ALA A 607 13.56 3.39 17.66
N TYR A 608 12.84 3.97 18.63
CA TYR A 608 11.42 3.69 18.84
C TYR A 608 10.62 3.99 17.57
N SER A 609 10.75 5.17 16.96
CA SER A 609 9.97 5.51 15.78
C SER A 609 10.27 4.59 14.60
N LEU A 610 11.49 4.09 14.43
CA LEU A 610 11.85 3.19 13.33
C LEU A 610 11.31 1.76 13.54
N LEU A 611 11.51 1.22 14.74
CA LEU A 611 11.41 -0.22 14.98
C LEU A 611 10.13 -0.63 15.72
N GLU A 612 9.40 0.31 16.32
CA GLU A 612 8.25 -0.02 17.15
C GLU A 612 7.14 -0.70 16.34
N GLN A 613 6.62 -1.80 16.87
CA GLN A 613 5.45 -2.50 16.32
C GLN A 613 4.46 -2.75 17.46
N HIS A 614 3.54 -1.81 17.62
CA HIS A 614 2.53 -1.89 18.68
C HIS A 614 1.53 -3.05 18.46
N ILE A 615 1.34 -3.46 17.19
CA ILE A 615 0.58 -4.63 16.73
C ILE A 615 1.43 -5.33 15.66
N CYS A 616 1.42 -6.67 15.62
CA CYS A 616 2.13 -7.45 14.61
C CYS A 616 1.54 -7.21 13.21
N ILE A 617 2.39 -7.21 12.18
CA ILE A 617 2.00 -6.98 10.78
C ILE A 617 0.95 -7.99 10.31
N GLU A 618 1.08 -9.27 10.66
CA GLU A 618 0.12 -10.33 10.28
C GLU A 618 -1.30 -10.02 10.77
N VAL A 619 -1.43 -9.60 12.04
CA VAL A 619 -2.72 -9.25 12.64
C VAL A 619 -3.34 -8.02 11.96
N LEU A 620 -2.53 -7.07 11.49
CA LEU A 620 -3.00 -5.91 10.74
C LEU A 620 -3.52 -6.29 9.35
N LEU A 621 -2.93 -7.30 8.72
CA LEU A 621 -3.37 -7.81 7.40
C LEU A 621 -4.65 -8.64 7.48
N ASP A 622 -4.83 -9.38 8.58
CA ASP A 622 -6.02 -10.21 8.82
C ASP A 622 -7.23 -9.35 9.24
N ASN A 623 -7.01 -8.31 10.05
CA ASN A 623 -8.07 -7.42 10.54
C ASN A 623 -7.93 -6.00 9.99
N ALA A 624 -8.43 -5.80 8.76
CA ALA A 624 -8.44 -4.51 8.10
C ALA A 624 -9.17 -3.39 8.89
N THR A 625 -10.14 -3.75 9.75
CA THR A 625 -10.91 -2.80 10.56
C THR A 625 -10.05 -1.99 11.53
N LEU A 626 -8.86 -2.47 11.90
CA LEU A 626 -7.93 -1.77 12.80
C LEU A 626 -7.43 -0.45 12.22
N TYR A 627 -7.35 -0.36 10.88
CA TYR A 627 -7.01 0.88 10.18
C TYR A 627 -7.99 2.01 10.49
N ARG A 628 -9.27 1.69 10.72
CA ARG A 628 -10.31 2.68 11.04
C ARG A 628 -10.05 3.41 12.36
N GLU A 629 -9.32 2.79 13.27
CA GLU A 629 -9.06 3.37 14.59
C GLU A 629 -8.03 4.51 14.54
N ILE A 630 -7.15 4.50 13.53
CA ILE A 630 -6.18 5.57 13.30
C ILE A 630 -6.68 6.65 12.34
N ALA A 631 -7.71 6.34 11.54
CA ALA A 631 -8.27 7.24 10.55
C ALA A 631 -8.74 8.59 11.15
N LYS A 632 -8.81 9.63 10.31
CA LYS A 632 -9.19 11.00 10.71
C LYS A 632 -8.29 11.57 11.81
N ASN A 633 -7.01 11.31 11.66
CA ASN A 633 -5.92 11.77 12.50
C ASN A 633 -6.18 11.58 14.00
N ALA A 634 -6.66 10.40 14.41
CA ALA A 634 -7.13 10.15 15.77
C ALA A 634 -6.07 10.41 16.85
N MET A 635 -4.79 10.10 16.56
CA MET A 635 -3.70 10.23 17.52
C MET A 635 -3.24 11.66 17.75
N LEU A 636 -3.24 12.52 16.73
CA LEU A 636 -2.76 13.91 16.87
C LEU A 636 -3.89 14.90 17.15
N ARG A 637 -5.05 14.44 17.63
CA ARG A 637 -6.13 15.33 18.06
C ARG A 637 -5.74 16.09 19.32
N TRP A 638 -6.48 17.16 19.59
CA TRP A 638 -6.30 18.04 20.75
C TRP A 638 -6.32 17.31 22.09
N ARG A 639 -7.14 16.25 22.24
CA ARG A 639 -7.25 15.48 23.49
C ARG A 639 -5.93 14.75 23.85
N PRO A 640 -5.37 13.89 22.99
CA PRO A 640 -4.03 13.34 23.17
C PRO A 640 -2.96 14.41 23.45
N PHE A 641 -2.94 15.49 22.66
CA PHE A 641 -1.96 16.56 22.80
C PHE A 641 -2.03 17.23 24.18
N LEU A 642 -3.24 17.54 24.67
CA LEU A 642 -3.44 18.11 25.99
C LEU A 642 -3.01 17.15 27.11
N TYR A 643 -3.27 15.85 26.96
CA TYR A 643 -2.82 14.84 27.92
C TYR A 643 -1.29 14.86 28.09
N TRP A 644 -0.54 14.78 26.98
CA TRP A 644 0.92 14.83 27.00
C TRP A 644 1.47 16.16 27.54
N THR A 645 0.76 17.26 27.28
CA THR A 645 1.12 18.58 27.80
C THR A 645 0.96 18.65 29.32
N VAL A 646 -0.18 18.18 29.85
CA VAL A 646 -0.43 18.12 31.31
C VAL A 646 0.56 17.20 32.00
N LEU A 647 0.88 16.05 31.38
CA LEU A 647 1.92 15.14 31.89
C LEU A 647 3.29 15.84 31.95
N GLY A 648 3.66 16.56 30.89
CA GLY A 648 4.90 17.31 30.83
C GLY A 648 4.99 18.40 31.92
N LEU A 649 3.88 19.11 32.15
CA LEU A 649 3.76 20.08 33.24
C LEU A 649 3.91 19.43 34.61
N PHE A 650 3.21 18.32 34.85
CA PHE A 650 3.27 17.58 36.11
C PHE A 650 4.71 17.13 36.44
N HIS A 651 5.40 16.51 35.47
CA HIS A 651 6.78 16.07 35.66
C HIS A 651 7.74 17.24 35.88
N GLY A 652 7.65 18.31 35.09
CA GLY A 652 8.53 19.47 35.26
C GLY A 652 8.34 20.17 36.62
N LEU A 653 7.09 20.26 37.12
CA LEU A 653 6.81 20.77 38.47
C LEU A 653 7.42 19.87 39.54
N LEU A 654 7.26 18.55 39.40
CA LEU A 654 7.79 17.58 40.35
C LEU A 654 9.32 17.59 40.40
N PHE A 655 9.99 17.69 39.25
CA PHE A 655 11.46 17.77 39.19
C PHE A 655 11.97 19.01 39.92
N PHE A 656 11.36 20.17 39.66
CA PHE A 656 11.79 21.42 40.27
C PHE A 656 11.51 21.45 41.77
N PHE A 657 10.25 21.26 42.18
CA PHE A 657 9.86 21.36 43.59
C PHE A 657 10.41 20.19 44.44
N GLY A 658 10.61 19.02 43.84
CA GLY A 658 11.22 17.87 44.51
C GLY A 658 12.66 18.14 44.94
N VAL A 659 13.47 18.73 44.05
CA VAL A 659 14.85 19.11 44.37
C VAL A 659 14.89 20.37 45.25
N TRP A 660 13.97 21.32 45.06
CA TRP A 660 13.82 22.47 45.94
C TRP A 660 13.58 22.07 47.40
N TYR A 661 12.73 21.06 47.63
CA TYR A 661 12.49 20.53 48.97
C TYR A 661 13.75 19.89 49.59
N LEU A 662 14.56 19.19 48.79
CA LEU A 662 15.84 18.64 49.24
C LEU A 662 16.79 19.76 49.71
N PHE A 663 16.89 20.85 48.95
CA PHE A 663 17.79 21.98 49.22
C PHE A 663 17.33 22.89 50.37
N HIS A 664 16.14 22.65 50.94
CA HIS A 664 15.74 23.33 52.17
C HIS A 664 16.72 23.03 53.33
N ASN A 665 17.35 21.86 53.31
CA ASN A 665 18.45 21.53 54.20
C ASN A 665 19.80 21.92 53.55
N PRO A 666 20.59 22.83 54.15
CA PRO A 666 21.84 23.31 53.55
C PRO A 666 23.00 22.30 53.63
N ALA A 667 22.93 21.30 54.52
CA ALA A 667 23.97 20.29 54.74
C ALA A 667 23.55 18.93 54.21
N LEU A 668 23.72 18.72 52.90
CA LEU A 668 23.28 17.49 52.22
C LEU A 668 24.40 16.44 52.06
N GLN A 669 25.64 16.81 52.32
CA GLN A 669 26.79 15.90 52.27
C GLN A 669 27.19 15.45 53.67
N ASP A 670 27.73 14.24 53.78
CA ASP A 670 28.20 13.67 55.06
C ASP A 670 29.34 14.50 55.70
N ASN A 671 30.03 15.33 54.90
CA ASN A 671 31.09 16.25 55.31
C ASN A 671 30.59 17.67 55.65
N GLY A 672 29.29 17.94 55.56
CA GLY A 672 28.67 19.24 55.88
C GLY A 672 28.90 20.35 54.86
N GLN A 673 29.43 20.05 53.66
CA GLN A 673 29.61 21.06 52.61
C GLN A 673 28.29 21.46 51.95
N VAL A 674 28.21 22.73 51.54
CA VAL A 674 27.06 23.32 50.84
C VAL A 674 27.10 23.02 49.34
N PHE A 675 25.93 22.71 48.77
CA PHE A 675 25.78 22.56 47.32
C PHE A 675 25.62 23.92 46.63
N GLY A 676 26.28 24.08 45.48
CA GLY A 676 26.14 25.27 44.64
C GLY A 676 24.92 25.21 43.72
N ASN A 677 24.63 26.33 43.04
CA ASN A 677 23.55 26.41 42.05
C ASN A 677 23.67 25.35 40.94
N TRP A 678 24.89 25.13 40.42
CA TRP A 678 25.11 24.12 39.39
C TRP A 678 24.84 22.69 39.87
N SER A 679 24.99 22.40 41.17
CA SER A 679 24.63 21.12 41.76
C SER A 679 23.10 20.92 41.75
N TYR A 680 22.35 21.97 42.10
CA TYR A 680 20.88 21.97 42.03
C TYR A 680 20.39 21.68 40.59
N GLY A 681 20.89 22.42 39.60
CA GLY A 681 20.54 22.21 38.20
C GLY A 681 20.91 20.82 37.66
N THR A 682 22.05 20.27 38.11
CA THR A 682 22.50 18.93 37.71
C THR A 682 21.63 17.82 38.29
N ILE A 683 21.12 17.95 39.52
CA ILE A 683 20.17 16.98 40.11
C ILE A 683 18.85 17.00 39.34
N VAL A 684 18.28 18.19 39.10
CA VAL A 684 17.05 18.33 38.29
C VAL A 684 17.23 17.70 36.91
N PHE A 685 18.37 17.96 36.26
CA PHE A 685 18.68 17.40 34.94
C PHE A 685 18.84 15.87 34.98
N THR A 686 19.45 15.32 36.03
CA THR A 686 19.59 13.86 36.22
C THR A 686 18.22 13.19 36.32
N VAL A 687 17.35 13.69 37.20
CA VAL A 687 15.98 13.17 37.36
C VAL A 687 15.22 13.24 36.04
N LEU A 688 15.39 14.35 35.31
CA LEU A 688 14.74 14.56 34.03
C LEU A 688 15.17 13.53 32.98
N VAL A 689 16.47 13.37 32.72
CA VAL A 689 16.98 12.46 31.66
C VAL A 689 16.56 11.02 31.95
N PHE A 690 16.65 10.59 33.21
CA PHE A 690 16.21 9.26 33.60
C PHE A 690 14.69 9.10 33.45
N THR A 691 13.89 10.06 33.90
CA THR A 691 12.42 9.96 33.84
C THR A 691 11.92 9.94 32.40
N VAL A 692 12.39 10.82 31.51
CA VAL A 692 11.93 10.83 30.11
C VAL A 692 12.32 9.56 29.37
N THR A 693 13.56 9.07 29.57
CA THR A 693 14.06 7.86 28.91
C THR A 693 13.36 6.60 29.42
N LEU A 694 13.12 6.50 30.73
CA LEU A 694 12.37 5.39 31.32
C LEU A 694 10.87 5.46 30.96
N LYS A 695 10.30 6.66 30.81
CA LYS A 695 8.94 6.82 30.28
C LYS A 695 8.83 6.25 28.87
N LEU A 696 9.78 6.55 27.99
CA LEU A 696 9.80 5.97 26.65
C LEU A 696 9.94 4.44 26.69
N ALA A 697 10.78 3.92 27.58
CA ALA A 697 10.92 2.48 27.80
C ALA A 697 9.58 1.84 28.23
N LEU A 698 8.79 2.51 29.08
CA LEU A 698 7.47 2.01 29.49
C LEU A 698 6.44 2.03 28.35
N ASP A 699 6.53 3.00 27.43
CA ASP A 699 5.65 3.08 26.26
C ASP A 699 6.03 2.09 25.15
N THR A 700 7.29 1.64 25.12
CA THR A 700 7.81 0.67 24.15
C THR A 700 7.19 -0.71 24.37
N ARG A 701 6.53 -1.25 23.34
CA ARG A 701 5.96 -2.60 23.39
C ARG A 701 6.87 -3.62 22.73
N HIS A 702 7.43 -3.28 21.58
CA HIS A 702 8.29 -4.17 20.82
C HIS A 702 9.77 -3.98 21.19
N TRP A 703 10.22 -4.77 22.16
CA TRP A 703 11.59 -4.75 22.65
C TRP A 703 12.54 -5.51 21.73
N THR A 704 13.15 -4.79 20.79
CA THR A 704 14.27 -5.29 19.98
C THR A 704 15.59 -5.12 20.73
N TRP A 705 16.61 -5.88 20.31
CA TRP A 705 17.96 -5.72 20.87
C TRP A 705 18.53 -4.32 20.62
N ILE A 706 18.18 -3.69 19.48
CA ILE A 706 18.58 -2.32 19.14
C ILE A 706 17.92 -1.33 20.08
N ASN A 707 16.61 -1.44 20.32
CA ASN A 707 15.89 -0.55 21.25
C ASN A 707 16.48 -0.65 22.67
N HIS A 708 16.77 -1.87 23.15
CA HIS A 708 17.46 -2.06 24.43
C HIS A 708 18.82 -1.36 24.45
N PHE A 709 19.64 -1.59 23.43
CA PHE A 709 20.98 -1.02 23.35
C PHE A 709 20.95 0.52 23.35
N VAL A 710 20.05 1.13 22.58
CA VAL A 710 19.99 2.59 22.45
C VAL A 710 19.42 3.25 23.70
N ILE A 711 18.40 2.68 24.34
CA ILE A 711 17.80 3.21 25.58
C ILE A 711 18.80 3.15 26.74
N TRP A 712 19.42 1.99 26.98
CA TRP A 712 20.40 1.85 28.07
C TRP A 712 21.71 2.56 27.74
N GLY A 713 22.11 2.53 26.47
CA GLY A 713 23.28 3.22 25.96
C GLY A 713 23.19 4.74 26.12
N SER A 714 22.01 5.35 25.92
CA SER A 714 21.85 6.79 26.11
C SER A 714 21.95 7.20 27.60
N LEU A 715 21.40 6.40 28.51
CA LEU A 715 21.54 6.61 29.96
C LEU A 715 23.00 6.43 30.41
N ALA A 716 23.67 5.38 29.94
CA ALA A 716 25.08 5.14 30.24
C ALA A 716 25.96 6.26 29.67
N PHE A 717 25.67 6.72 28.44
CA PHE A 717 26.38 7.82 27.81
C PHE A 717 26.20 9.12 28.58
N TYR A 718 25.00 9.42 29.09
CA TYR A 718 24.78 10.57 29.96
C TYR A 718 25.68 10.51 31.21
N VAL A 719 25.68 9.40 31.95
CA VAL A 719 26.51 9.25 33.16
C VAL A 719 27.99 9.37 32.83
N PHE A 720 28.45 8.69 31.76
CA PHE A 720 29.84 8.77 31.31
C PHE A 720 30.24 10.19 30.91
N PHE A 721 29.42 10.88 30.11
CA PHE A 721 29.66 12.25 29.69
C PHE A 721 29.73 13.20 30.88
N SER A 722 28.83 13.06 31.86
CA SER A 722 28.81 13.88 33.07
C SER A 722 30.05 13.70 33.94
N PHE A 723 30.57 12.47 34.07
CA PHE A 723 31.86 12.23 34.74
C PHE A 723 33.05 12.79 33.95
N PHE A 724 33.05 12.57 32.64
CA PHE A 724 34.13 13.03 31.76
C PHE A 724 34.23 14.57 31.74
N TRP A 725 33.09 15.25 31.53
CA TRP A 725 32.97 16.71 31.51
C TRP A 725 33.31 17.34 32.86
N GLY A 726 32.81 16.76 33.97
CA GLY A 726 33.06 17.26 35.31
C GLY A 726 34.45 16.95 35.87
N GLY A 727 35.18 15.99 35.31
CA GLY A 727 36.46 15.49 35.85
C GLY A 727 37.70 15.83 35.01
N ILE A 728 37.72 15.43 33.73
CA ILE A 728 38.97 15.34 32.95
C ILE A 728 39.23 16.60 32.11
N ILE A 729 38.19 17.24 31.58
CA ILE A 729 38.34 18.31 30.57
C ILE A 729 38.72 19.67 31.20
N TRP A 730 38.70 19.78 32.53
CA TRP A 730 38.93 21.04 33.24
C TRP A 730 40.27 21.76 32.96
N PRO A 731 41.43 21.09 32.75
CA PRO A 731 42.69 21.80 32.55
C PRO A 731 42.86 22.27 31.09
N PHE A 732 42.03 21.79 30.17
CA PHE A 732 42.12 22.08 28.73
C PHE A 732 41.14 23.17 28.28
N LEU A 733 40.17 23.55 29.13
CA LEU A 733 39.16 24.55 28.82
C LEU A 733 39.34 25.81 29.67
N ARG A 734 39.27 26.97 29.03
CA ARG A 734 39.54 28.29 29.62
C ARG A 734 38.60 28.67 30.78
N GLN A 735 37.39 28.09 30.82
CA GLN A 735 36.43 28.30 31.89
C GLN A 735 35.51 27.07 32.03
N GLN A 736 35.44 26.49 33.22
CA GLN A 736 34.57 25.36 33.55
C GLN A 736 33.81 25.62 34.83
N ARG A 737 32.48 25.46 34.78
CA ARG A 737 31.56 25.75 35.91
C ARG A 737 31.12 24.50 36.67
N LEU A 738 31.38 23.31 36.10
CA LEU A 738 30.96 22.00 36.61
C LEU A 738 32.10 21.16 37.20
N TYR A 739 33.23 21.77 37.59
CA TYR A 739 34.37 21.03 38.11
C TYR A 739 33.99 20.20 39.36
N PHE A 740 34.12 18.88 39.25
CA PHE A 740 33.80 17.87 40.26
C PHE A 740 32.37 17.92 40.82
N VAL A 741 31.48 18.76 40.28
CA VAL A 741 30.11 18.97 40.78
C VAL A 741 29.28 17.68 40.68
N PHE A 742 29.41 16.95 39.58
CA PHE A 742 28.68 15.69 39.37
C PHE A 742 29.14 14.60 40.34
N ALA A 743 30.45 14.45 40.56
CA ALA A 743 30.99 13.50 41.55
C ALA A 743 30.56 13.87 42.98
N ASN A 744 30.54 15.17 43.30
CA ASN A 744 30.11 15.66 44.60
C ASN A 744 28.60 15.45 44.85
N MET A 745 27.78 15.51 43.80
CA MET A 745 26.37 15.16 43.87
C MET A 745 26.19 13.67 44.17
N LEU A 746 26.92 12.79 43.48
CA LEU A 746 26.79 11.34 43.62
C LEU A 746 27.40 10.80 44.93
N SER A 747 28.23 11.56 45.63
CA SER A 747 28.74 11.17 46.96
C SER A 747 27.68 11.30 48.05
N SER A 748 26.64 12.12 47.85
CA SER A 748 25.56 12.28 48.81
C SER A 748 24.50 11.18 48.69
N VAL A 749 24.28 10.43 49.76
CA VAL A 749 23.22 9.41 49.84
C VAL A 749 21.83 10.05 49.74
N SER A 750 21.65 11.24 50.32
CA SER A 750 20.38 11.97 50.27
C SER A 750 19.96 12.34 48.85
N ALA A 751 20.93 12.75 48.01
CA ALA A 751 20.69 13.05 46.61
C ALA A 751 20.23 11.81 45.83
N TRP A 752 20.85 10.65 46.04
CA TRP A 752 20.43 9.38 45.42
C TRP A 752 19.01 8.98 45.78
N LEU A 753 18.65 9.04 47.08
CA LEU A 753 17.31 8.69 47.54
C LEU A 753 16.25 9.59 46.92
N VAL A 754 16.50 10.91 46.84
CA VAL A 754 15.58 11.84 46.20
C VAL A 754 15.52 11.63 44.69
N ILE A 755 16.64 11.39 44.00
CA ILE A 755 16.62 11.11 42.56
C ILE A 755 15.74 9.89 42.26
N ILE A 756 15.95 8.79 42.99
CA ILE A 756 15.18 7.56 42.83
C ILE A 756 13.70 7.79 43.17
N LEU A 757 13.42 8.47 44.28
CA LEU A 757 12.05 8.80 44.71
C LEU A 757 11.32 9.64 43.67
N LEU A 758 11.97 10.68 43.12
CA LEU A 758 11.36 11.56 42.12
C LEU A 758 11.10 10.82 40.81
N ILE A 759 12.02 9.95 40.36
CA ILE A 759 11.78 9.10 39.17
C ILE A 759 10.56 8.20 39.42
N LEU A 760 10.50 7.53 40.57
CA LEU A 760 9.38 6.64 40.91
C LEU A 760 8.06 7.41 41.00
N LEU A 761 8.03 8.55 41.69
CA LEU A 761 6.82 9.37 41.84
C LEU A 761 6.37 9.96 40.49
N SER A 762 7.30 10.27 39.60
CA SER A 762 6.99 10.75 38.25
C SER A 762 6.35 9.65 37.41
N LEU A 763 6.89 8.43 37.43
CA LEU A 763 6.39 7.33 36.61
C LEU A 763 5.15 6.63 37.20
N LEU A 764 4.87 6.80 38.50
CA LEU A 764 3.78 6.13 39.20
C LEU A 764 2.39 6.41 38.58
N PRO A 765 1.98 7.65 38.28
CA PRO A 765 0.66 7.92 37.69
C PRO A 765 0.43 7.18 36.37
N GLU A 766 1.47 7.10 35.55
CA GLU A 766 1.45 6.39 34.26
C GLU A 766 1.33 4.87 34.46
N ILE A 767 2.14 4.30 35.35
CA ILE A 767 2.04 2.87 35.69
C ILE A 767 0.64 2.55 36.22
N LEU A 768 0.09 3.39 37.11
CA LEU A 768 -1.27 3.21 37.62
C LEU A 768 -2.31 3.33 36.50
N LEU A 769 -2.18 4.29 35.59
CA LEU A 769 -3.09 4.46 34.47
C LEU A 769 -3.09 3.22 33.55
N VAL A 770 -1.92 2.68 33.23
CA VAL A 770 -1.76 1.46 32.44
C VAL A 770 -2.38 0.26 33.15
N VAL A 771 -2.20 0.14 34.47
CA VAL A 771 -2.73 -0.98 35.27
C VAL A 771 -4.25 -0.89 35.45
N PHE A 772 -4.80 0.28 35.77
CA PHE A 772 -6.23 0.46 36.02
C PHE A 772 -7.10 0.39 34.77
N ARG A 773 -6.53 0.70 33.59
CA ARG A 773 -7.27 0.66 32.33
C ARG A 773 -7.23 -0.69 31.62
N LYS A 774 -6.58 -1.72 32.22
CA LYS A 774 -6.68 -3.10 31.74
C LYS A 774 -8.12 -3.61 31.87
N PRO A 775 -8.81 -3.94 30.76
CA PRO A 775 -10.12 -4.54 30.86
C PRO A 775 -10.00 -5.98 31.38
N ARG A 776 -10.82 -6.33 32.37
CA ARG A 776 -10.95 -7.71 32.88
C ARG A 776 -11.85 -8.51 31.92
N GLY A 777 -11.26 -9.32 31.03
CA GLY A 777 -12.01 -10.30 30.23
C GLY A 777 -11.29 -10.80 28.97
N PRO A 778 -11.61 -12.00 28.46
CA PRO A 778 -11.01 -12.56 27.24
C PRO A 778 -11.59 -11.98 25.94
N HIS A 779 -12.82 -11.46 25.93
CA HIS A 779 -13.47 -10.90 24.72
C HIS A 779 -13.22 -9.41 24.48
N SER A 780 -12.68 -8.68 25.45
CA SER A 780 -12.40 -7.24 25.32
C SER A 780 -11.05 -6.93 24.66
N ARG A 781 -10.24 -7.93 24.29
CA ARG A 781 -8.90 -7.72 23.70
C ARG A 781 -8.92 -7.30 22.22
N GLN A 782 -10.02 -7.53 21.52
CA GLN A 782 -10.13 -7.29 20.08
C GLN A 782 -10.79 -5.95 19.71
N SER A 783 -11.25 -5.17 20.70
CA SER A 783 -12.07 -3.99 20.49
C SER A 783 -11.65 -2.80 21.38
N LEU A 784 -10.36 -2.50 21.47
CA LEU A 784 -9.91 -1.24 22.06
C LEU A 784 -9.40 -0.31 20.96
N PRO A 785 -9.89 0.95 20.87
CA PRO A 785 -9.35 1.92 19.93
C PRO A 785 -7.84 2.10 20.10
N VAL A 786 -7.09 2.26 19.02
CA VAL A 786 -5.62 2.44 18.98
C VAL A 786 -5.10 3.48 20.00
N PHE A 787 -5.85 4.57 20.27
CA PHE A 787 -5.54 5.53 21.35
C PHE A 787 -5.49 4.91 22.76
N TYR A 788 -6.36 3.95 23.03
CA TYR A 788 -6.41 3.21 24.29
C TYR A 788 -5.52 1.97 24.29
N LEU A 789 -5.24 1.36 23.13
CA LEU A 789 -4.20 0.34 23.02
C LEU A 789 -2.85 0.94 23.44
N LEU A 790 -2.47 2.15 22.95
CA LEU A 790 -1.20 2.83 23.32
C LEU A 790 -1.00 2.96 24.84
N LEU A 791 -2.08 2.98 25.62
CA LEU A 791 -2.04 3.11 27.08
C LEU A 791 -2.40 1.83 27.87
N SER A 792 -2.82 0.70 27.26
CA SER A 792 -3.48 -0.39 28.01
C SER A 792 -3.03 -1.85 27.79
N SER A 793 -1.96 -2.13 27.06
CA SER A 793 -1.53 -3.53 26.83
C SER A 793 -0.03 -3.75 27.04
N SER A 794 0.32 -4.43 28.15
CA SER A 794 1.68 -4.90 28.48
C SER A 794 2.11 -6.09 27.57
N PRO A 795 3.42 -6.40 27.46
CA PRO A 795 3.95 -7.36 26.50
C PRO A 795 3.71 -8.80 26.98
N THR A 796 3.10 -9.63 26.15
CA THR A 796 3.33 -11.08 26.21
C THR A 796 4.61 -11.36 25.44
N VAL A 797 5.66 -11.72 26.16
CA VAL A 797 6.88 -12.29 25.60
C VAL A 797 6.54 -13.69 25.10
N THR A 798 6.32 -13.83 23.80
CA THR A 798 6.29 -15.14 23.12
C THR A 798 7.66 -15.36 22.51
N ILE A 799 8.57 -15.97 23.26
CA ILE A 799 9.77 -16.58 22.68
C ILE A 799 9.28 -17.92 22.11
N HIS A 800 9.24 -18.06 20.79
CA HIS A 800 9.02 -19.34 20.13
C HIS A 800 10.24 -20.24 20.37
N PHE A 801 10.10 -21.21 21.28
CA PHE A 801 10.83 -22.47 21.23
C PHE A 801 9.80 -23.59 21.05
N PRO A 802 9.99 -24.54 20.11
CA PRO A 802 8.99 -25.53 19.78
C PRO A 802 9.10 -26.73 20.73
N ILE A 803 8.41 -26.74 21.87
CA ILE A 803 8.20 -27.94 22.69
C ILE A 803 6.80 -27.86 23.36
N PRO A 804 5.98 -28.95 23.37
CA PRO A 804 4.59 -28.87 23.79
C PRO A 804 4.40 -28.82 25.31
N MET A 805 3.27 -28.24 25.71
CA MET A 805 2.85 -27.87 27.06
C MET A 805 2.88 -29.00 28.11
N SER A 806 3.22 -28.61 29.36
CA SER A 806 2.57 -29.18 30.55
C SER A 806 2.21 -28.07 31.56
N SER A 807 1.07 -28.23 32.21
CA SER A 807 0.37 -27.26 33.05
C SER A 807 0.92 -27.22 34.49
N SER A 808 1.83 -26.30 34.82
CA SER A 808 2.18 -26.02 36.23
C SER A 808 3.01 -24.74 36.45
N SER A 809 2.69 -23.61 35.80
CA SER A 809 3.46 -22.37 36.04
C SER A 809 2.58 -21.10 36.06
N LEU A 810 1.86 -20.90 37.18
CA LEU A 810 1.12 -19.66 37.45
C LEU A 810 1.68 -18.86 38.65
N LYS A 811 2.90 -19.14 39.13
CA LYS A 811 3.50 -18.46 40.30
C LYS A 811 4.76 -17.63 40.01
N TYR A 812 5.22 -17.51 38.78
CA TYR A 812 6.54 -16.89 38.48
C TYR A 812 6.51 -15.43 38.00
N SER A 813 5.38 -14.74 38.03
CA SER A 813 5.29 -13.36 37.50
C SER A 813 5.65 -12.25 38.51
N LEU A 814 5.44 -12.45 39.82
CA LEU A 814 5.82 -11.44 40.84
C LEU A 814 7.31 -11.50 41.24
N VAL A 815 7.94 -12.67 41.12
CA VAL A 815 9.35 -12.86 41.51
C VAL A 815 10.31 -12.27 40.48
N SER A 816 9.93 -12.19 39.20
CA SER A 816 10.79 -11.62 38.14
C SER A 816 10.93 -10.10 38.24
N MET A 817 9.84 -9.35 38.54
CA MET A 817 9.93 -7.90 38.71
C MET A 817 10.68 -7.50 39.99
N CYS A 818 10.45 -8.21 41.11
CA CYS A 818 11.25 -8.01 42.32
C CYS A 818 12.72 -8.47 42.15
N SER A 819 12.99 -9.54 41.39
CA SER A 819 14.36 -9.99 41.11
C SER A 819 15.12 -9.02 40.21
N THR A 820 14.46 -8.37 39.24
CA THR A 820 15.10 -7.40 38.36
C THR A 820 15.33 -6.06 39.06
N ALA A 821 14.41 -5.63 39.92
CA ALA A 821 14.60 -4.48 40.81
C ALA A 821 15.69 -4.72 41.86
N ALA A 822 15.77 -5.93 42.44
CA ALA A 822 16.83 -6.32 43.38
C ALA A 822 18.19 -6.46 42.68
N LYS A 823 18.21 -6.97 41.44
CA LYS A 823 19.43 -7.02 40.60
C LYS A 823 19.89 -5.62 40.16
N MET A 824 18.94 -4.72 39.88
CA MET A 824 19.20 -3.29 39.64
C MET A 824 19.85 -2.62 40.86
N LEU A 825 19.37 -2.90 42.08
CA LEU A 825 20.01 -2.38 43.30
C LEU A 825 21.39 -2.99 43.55
N SER A 826 21.61 -4.28 43.23
CA SER A 826 22.90 -4.94 43.45
C SER A 826 24.01 -4.50 42.48
N CYS A 827 23.66 -4.06 41.28
CA CYS A 827 24.63 -3.56 40.30
C CYS A 827 25.05 -2.09 40.53
N LEU A 828 24.32 -1.34 41.37
CA LEU A 828 24.56 0.07 41.66
C LEU A 828 25.38 0.33 42.94
N LEU A 829 25.80 -0.71 43.69
CA LEU A 829 26.52 -0.57 44.96
C LEU A 829 27.96 -1.11 44.88
N PRO A 830 28.99 -0.26 44.78
CA PRO A 830 30.39 -0.67 44.98
C PRO A 830 30.72 -0.76 46.48
N TRP A 831 29.97 -1.57 47.27
CA TRP A 831 30.22 -1.78 48.72
C TRP A 831 30.06 -3.23 49.17
N HIS A 832 30.09 -4.18 48.23
CA HIS A 832 29.89 -5.61 48.54
C HIS A 832 31.04 -6.24 49.34
N VAL A 833 32.22 -5.60 49.38
CA VAL A 833 33.40 -6.09 50.12
C VAL A 833 33.42 -5.62 51.57
N LEU A 834 32.78 -4.48 51.90
CA LEU A 834 32.83 -3.90 53.24
C LEU A 834 31.68 -4.37 54.15
N LEU A 835 30.56 -4.82 53.58
CA LEU A 835 29.42 -5.37 54.35
C LEU A 835 29.69 -6.79 54.89
N MET A 836 30.66 -7.52 54.33
CA MET A 836 31.02 -8.88 54.79
C MET A 836 31.87 -8.91 56.08
N THR A 837 32.52 -7.81 56.44
CA THR A 837 33.34 -7.72 57.66
C THR A 837 32.52 -7.36 58.91
N ALA A 838 31.34 -6.75 58.76
CA ALA A 838 30.52 -6.26 59.89
C ALA A 838 29.26 -7.10 60.22
N ALA A 839 28.94 -8.16 59.47
CA ALA A 839 27.70 -8.92 59.67
C ALA A 839 27.81 -10.02 60.77
N PRO A 840 26.78 -10.19 61.62
CA PRO A 840 26.77 -11.20 62.68
C PRO A 840 26.80 -12.65 62.14
N PRO A 841 27.32 -13.61 62.92
CA PRO A 841 27.64 -14.97 62.45
C PRO A 841 26.43 -15.79 61.99
N SER A 842 25.20 -15.42 62.37
CA SER A 842 23.97 -16.05 61.90
C SER A 842 23.72 -15.81 60.41
N THR A 843 24.02 -14.61 59.89
CA THR A 843 23.81 -14.24 58.48
C THR A 843 24.85 -14.89 57.57
N LYS A 844 26.08 -15.12 58.08
CA LYS A 844 27.15 -15.84 57.35
C LYS A 844 26.81 -17.32 57.14
N ARG A 845 26.16 -17.98 58.10
CA ARG A 845 25.72 -19.38 57.97
C ARG A 845 24.61 -19.56 56.92
N THR A 846 23.67 -18.62 56.84
CA THR A 846 22.58 -18.69 55.86
C THR A 846 23.08 -18.47 54.43
N CYS A 847 24.04 -17.55 54.25
CA CYS A 847 24.66 -17.31 52.94
C CYS A 847 25.52 -18.49 52.46
N MET A 848 26.26 -19.17 53.37
CA MET A 848 27.01 -20.38 53.02
C MET A 848 26.09 -21.57 52.68
N LYS A 849 24.96 -21.73 53.37
CA LYS A 849 23.97 -22.77 53.03
C LYS A 849 23.36 -22.54 51.64
N PHE A 850 23.03 -21.30 51.30
CA PHE A 850 22.48 -20.96 50.00
C PHE A 850 23.49 -21.19 48.86
N ASN A 851 24.78 -20.90 49.09
CA ASN A 851 25.82 -21.14 48.10
C ASN A 851 26.13 -22.65 47.91
N ALA A 852 26.00 -23.45 48.98
CA ALA A 852 26.16 -24.90 48.91
C ALA A 852 24.98 -25.57 48.16
N GLU A 853 23.75 -25.09 48.34
CA GLU A 853 22.59 -25.55 47.56
C GLU A 853 22.69 -25.16 46.07
N LEU A 854 23.26 -23.98 45.77
CA LEU A 854 23.49 -23.54 44.39
C LEU A 854 24.55 -24.40 43.67
N GLN A 855 25.62 -24.76 44.37
CA GLN A 855 26.64 -25.68 43.84
C GLN A 855 26.08 -27.09 43.64
N HIS A 856 25.25 -27.60 44.56
CA HIS A 856 24.58 -28.88 44.40
C HIS A 856 23.70 -28.91 43.13
N TYR A 857 22.94 -27.84 42.90
CA TYR A 857 22.06 -27.71 41.74
C TYR A 857 22.84 -27.63 40.41
N GLN A 858 23.99 -26.95 40.39
CA GLN A 858 24.85 -26.90 39.20
C GLN A 858 25.48 -28.27 38.89
N THR A 859 25.87 -29.02 39.93
CA THR A 859 26.47 -30.35 39.78
C THR A 859 25.45 -31.39 39.31
N GLU A 860 24.18 -31.30 39.73
CA GLU A 860 23.10 -32.15 39.21
C GLU A 860 22.79 -31.85 37.74
N ARG A 861 22.84 -30.58 37.34
CA ARG A 861 22.58 -30.14 35.96
C ARG A 861 23.67 -30.55 34.97
N GLU A 862 24.91 -30.69 35.43
CA GLU A 862 26.01 -31.24 34.60
C GLU A 862 25.90 -32.76 34.46
N ARG A 863 25.48 -33.47 35.51
CA ARG A 863 25.20 -34.92 35.45
C ARG A 863 24.01 -35.27 34.56
N GLU A 864 23.02 -34.39 34.43
CA GLU A 864 21.92 -34.55 33.48
C GLU A 864 22.37 -34.36 32.03
N ARG A 865 23.26 -33.39 31.74
CA ARG A 865 23.83 -33.20 30.39
C ARG A 865 24.71 -34.37 29.94
N GLU A 866 25.47 -34.97 30.86
CA GLU A 866 26.27 -36.16 30.54
C GLU A 866 25.40 -37.40 30.24
N ARG A 867 24.19 -37.48 30.81
CA ARG A 867 23.23 -38.57 30.51
C ARG A 867 22.52 -38.39 29.17
N GLU A 868 22.34 -37.16 28.72
CA GLU A 868 21.71 -36.84 27.43
C GLU A 868 22.69 -36.97 26.24
N GLY A 869 24.00 -36.79 26.47
CA GLY A 869 25.04 -36.91 25.44
C GLY A 869 25.33 -38.33 24.92
N VAL A 870 24.81 -39.38 25.57
CA VAL A 870 25.13 -40.79 25.24
C VAL A 870 24.07 -41.44 24.30
N ARG A 871 23.01 -40.74 23.88
CA ARG A 871 21.92 -41.32 23.07
C ARG A 871 21.72 -40.78 21.64
N GLY A 872 22.64 -39.99 21.10
CA GLY A 872 22.49 -39.40 19.75
C GLY A 872 23.66 -39.64 18.81
N GLY A 873 24.01 -40.90 18.55
CA GLY A 873 24.97 -41.26 17.51
C GLY A 873 24.32 -42.07 16.38
N ALA A 874 24.02 -41.43 15.25
CA ALA A 874 23.95 -42.06 13.93
C ALA A 874 23.72 -41.00 12.82
N GLY A 875 24.69 -40.88 11.90
CA GLY A 875 24.41 -40.67 10.48
C GLY A 875 24.55 -39.28 9.88
N GLN A 876 25.65 -39.13 9.12
CA GLN A 876 25.73 -38.53 7.77
C GLN A 876 26.31 -37.11 7.62
N GLN A 877 27.57 -37.10 7.18
CA GLN A 877 28.40 -36.00 6.70
C GLN A 877 27.98 -35.53 5.30
N CYS A 878 28.14 -34.22 5.02
CA CYS A 878 28.66 -33.64 3.77
C CYS A 878 28.94 -32.12 3.96
N PRO A 879 29.77 -31.48 3.11
CA PRO A 879 30.90 -30.64 3.55
C PRO A 879 30.83 -29.14 3.13
N ASP A 880 31.79 -28.36 3.67
CA ASP A 880 32.39 -27.09 3.23
C ASP A 880 31.47 -25.92 2.79
N GLY A 881 31.57 -24.69 3.31
CA GLY A 881 32.75 -23.94 3.72
C GLY A 881 33.09 -22.87 2.67
N VAL A 882 32.40 -21.72 2.67
CA VAL A 882 32.90 -20.50 2.01
C VAL A 882 32.58 -19.27 2.86
N LEU A 883 33.65 -18.72 3.44
CA LEU A 883 33.79 -17.38 4.01
C LEU A 883 33.49 -16.30 2.95
N PHE A 884 32.83 -15.21 3.34
CA PHE A 884 33.12 -13.91 2.74
C PHE A 884 33.34 -12.85 3.82
N ALA A 885 34.53 -12.27 3.74
CA ALA A 885 34.90 -10.97 4.28
C ALA A 885 34.30 -9.85 3.43
#